data_AF-A0A2G5VCA7-F1
#
_entry.id   AF-A0A2G5VCA7-F1
#
_cell.length_a   1.000
_cell.length_b   1.000
_cell.length_c   1.000
_cell.angle_alpha   90.00
_cell.angle_beta   90.00
_cell.angle_gamma   90.00
#
_symmetry.space_group_name_H-M   'P 1'
#
loop_
_entity.id
_entity.type
_entity.pdbx_description
1 polymer ?
#
loop_
_entity_poly.entity_id
_entity_poly.type
_entity_poly.pdbx_seq_one_letter_code
_entity_poly.pdbx_strand_id
1 'polypeptide(L)'
;MKHNFRLYIVSQVPEFRKVEKSLPLNLDTLCISSSGIRLNESDYRLSPCTPELRKILENPPYNLTSFGFGDSNKTHVAFKKVIHQLIGDRPMICTRELELCDLSQWENRGRRDLKIYQLPMDLKLRAEMLETSGISVSYANLDLVSNILGSKPLKELSIRLDNYQIIQHPIVRNSQKLVLWSGRADFDRQRIPHKNIYLKDNNQFLAYSDEWIRNQNEIGMEFSGDVGYRYPDTWKMVSEESIKRIMYLKKCQSGGRSVKADERQYICSQIPEIRNSEKSLSLHLNYLAISDVKIRLDQNEYYLDRKGAYSIWTPVYEWDCEKRKEVLPGDVCIGTPEPQELPGNAEIDPPGLPIELKMKRIPPPSEKENLLRRYLKNRRENAGMTDNLFKNLQTDNDNKTLVLFPPTYDSTPIHVAFKKLVFDLIGNRPIVYTKKLEFPKIKKKEFWIYRFPEDLKIQAEVLETDGFSFSYDDLDQISRILGPKPLKEFTTPLDNYEIFQHPIIRNSRKLVLSAGEVDFDHQRIQHRNIHLTDSKQLMNHINAWIRNPKDIGMEFSGDVESRRSIRIAMTYDVDLENISKEARIKEIMYGKKCRSGGRRVKADKRFPNTLYSISMPQTNAQNTEIQFSLIKQKCYVYPFQMHLKAQKSGTAIPHLFDSIQYVVSQIPEFRKVEKSLPLHLDSLNIEIDKIQIDQCEYFLKRSNLCIDGLSVRQQWFYFYSPLKIPPVDFNQTHYPTEDLWNASPIGLRKRQIQNPPIDTMLAFFPSVYKNQPIQVAFVKLVFDLIGNRPMIYTKKLELLSYIGHLTREEMSEMIFILPLGLKIQAQTIKAKWNELSHGDLDRISNFLGPKPLEEFSTQLWGFENLTHPIVRNSQKLVLHSCGLVVNPQRINHRNIHLTNFGRQNFLNHMNAWIANVQEVGMEFSGHIKTPPEEFWWSLKYDIDEEEVSIKEMMYLKKCESGGRRVKPDER
;
A
#
# COMPACT_ATOMS: atom_id res chain seq x y z
N MET A 1 -23.44 9.90 40.18
CA MET A 1 -23.09 9.87 41.63
C MET A 1 -24.27 9.97 42.61
N LYS A 2 -25.44 10.56 42.30
CA LYS A 2 -26.55 10.67 43.30
C LYS A 2 -27.35 9.37 43.56
N HIS A 3 -27.36 8.40 42.64
CA HIS A 3 -28.16 7.17 42.76
C HIS A 3 -27.56 6.14 43.76
N ASN A 4 -26.23 6.06 43.84
CA ASN A 4 -25.55 5.09 44.71
C ASN A 4 -25.65 5.43 46.21
N PHE A 5 -25.85 6.69 46.56
CA PHE A 5 -26.01 7.11 47.97
C PHE A 5 -27.33 6.64 48.58
N ARG A 6 -28.41 6.62 47.78
CA ARG A 6 -29.72 6.12 48.20
C ARG A 6 -29.71 4.61 48.45
N LEU A 7 -29.13 3.84 47.52
CA LEU A 7 -28.97 2.38 47.68
C LEU A 7 -28.09 2.02 48.88
N TYR A 8 -27.04 2.82 49.13
CA TYR A 8 -26.18 2.65 50.30
C TYR A 8 -26.94 2.87 51.61
N ILE A 9 -27.69 3.97 51.76
CA ILE A 9 -28.50 4.24 52.97
C ILE A 9 -29.57 3.16 53.18
N VAL A 10 -30.27 2.76 52.12
CA VAL A 10 -31.33 1.74 52.24
C VAL A 10 -30.78 0.35 52.52
N SER A 11 -29.52 0.07 52.15
CA SER A 11 -28.87 -1.20 52.48
C SER A 11 -28.62 -1.38 53.99
N GLN A 12 -28.50 -0.28 54.75
CA GLN A 12 -28.14 -0.26 56.17
C GLN A 12 -29.35 -0.29 57.12
N VAL A 13 -30.58 -0.04 56.63
CA VAL A 13 -31.80 0.03 57.48
C VAL A 13 -32.89 -0.92 56.93
N PRO A 14 -33.17 -2.06 57.60
CA PRO A 14 -34.10 -3.08 57.13
C PRO A 14 -35.54 -2.59 56.85
N GLU A 15 -36.04 -1.63 57.63
CA GLU A 15 -37.37 -1.05 57.45
C GLU A 15 -37.47 -0.21 56.17
N PHE A 16 -36.43 0.58 55.87
CA PHE A 16 -36.36 1.34 54.61
C PHE A 16 -36.18 0.42 53.40
N ARG A 17 -35.56 -0.74 53.57
CA ARG A 17 -35.50 -1.77 52.52
C ARG A 17 -36.89 -2.32 52.19
N LYS A 18 -37.81 -2.44 53.17
CA LYS A 18 -39.21 -2.85 52.92
C LYS A 18 -39.99 -1.77 52.15
N VAL A 19 -39.84 -0.50 52.56
CA VAL A 19 -40.50 0.64 51.89
C VAL A 19 -39.94 0.85 50.47
N GLU A 20 -38.63 0.78 50.29
CA GLU A 20 -37.99 0.92 48.98
C GLU A 20 -38.42 -0.19 48.02
N LYS A 21 -38.56 -1.44 48.50
CA LYS A 21 -39.06 -2.57 47.71
C LYS A 21 -40.54 -2.50 47.38
N SER A 22 -41.33 -1.64 48.05
CA SER A 22 -42.74 -1.39 47.71
C SER A 22 -42.93 -0.33 46.62
N LEU A 23 -41.89 0.46 46.32
CA LEU A 23 -41.93 1.51 45.29
C LEU A 23 -41.54 0.95 43.92
N PRO A 24 -42.17 1.43 42.82
CA PRO A 24 -41.72 1.12 41.47
C PRO A 24 -40.24 1.48 41.30
N LEU A 25 -39.46 0.55 40.77
CA LEU A 25 -38.06 0.82 40.44
C LEU A 25 -38.03 1.56 39.12
N ASN A 26 -37.51 2.80 39.11
CA ASN A 26 -37.32 3.58 37.90
C ASN A 26 -35.89 3.41 37.42
N LEU A 27 -35.72 2.77 36.26
CA LEU A 27 -34.44 2.55 35.60
C LEU A 27 -34.37 3.39 34.33
N ASP A 28 -33.18 3.90 34.00
CA ASP A 28 -32.95 4.49 32.68
C ASP A 28 -32.89 3.37 31.63
N THR A 29 -32.12 2.32 31.90
CA THR A 29 -31.98 1.17 30.99
C THR A 29 -32.07 -0.15 31.74
N LEU A 30 -32.86 -1.09 31.21
CA LEU A 30 -32.90 -2.49 31.65
C LEU A 30 -32.56 -3.37 30.45
N CYS A 31 -31.39 -4.02 30.48
CA CYS A 31 -30.99 -4.95 29.44
C CYS A 31 -31.03 -6.39 29.98
N ILE A 32 -31.75 -7.26 29.28
CA ILE A 32 -31.90 -8.68 29.63
C ILE A 32 -31.24 -9.49 28.52
N SER A 33 -30.24 -10.29 28.86
CA SER A 33 -29.53 -11.18 27.93
C SER A 33 -29.58 -12.63 28.39
N SER A 34 -29.28 -13.57 27.49
CA SER A 34 -29.05 -14.99 27.86
C SER A 34 -27.94 -15.15 28.91
N SER A 35 -26.99 -14.21 28.95
CA SER A 35 -25.81 -14.25 29.82
C SER A 35 -25.95 -13.45 31.12
N GLY A 36 -27.04 -12.72 31.35
CA GLY A 36 -27.12 -11.79 32.48
C GLY A 36 -28.08 -10.63 32.30
N ILE A 37 -28.11 -9.75 33.30
CA ILE A 37 -28.98 -8.55 33.33
C ILE A 37 -28.11 -7.33 33.59
N ARG A 38 -28.36 -6.25 32.85
CA ARG A 38 -27.75 -4.95 33.11
C ARG A 38 -28.81 -3.95 33.54
N LEU A 39 -28.56 -3.29 34.67
CA LEU A 39 -29.39 -2.24 35.24
C LEU A 39 -28.61 -0.92 35.12
N ASN A 40 -29.07 -0.02 34.25
CA ASN A 40 -28.33 1.18 33.85
C ASN A 40 -26.89 0.81 33.40
N GLU A 41 -25.86 1.31 34.09
CA GLU A 41 -24.44 1.03 33.79
C GLU A 41 -23.91 -0.24 34.48
N SER A 42 -24.69 -0.89 35.35
CA SER A 42 -24.25 -2.06 36.13
C SER A 42 -24.61 -3.37 35.42
N ASP A 43 -23.61 -4.14 34.99
CA ASP A 43 -23.76 -5.40 34.25
C ASP A 43 -23.59 -6.61 35.20
N TYR A 44 -24.64 -7.41 35.36
CA TYR A 44 -24.66 -8.63 36.19
C TYR A 44 -24.66 -9.85 35.27
N ARG A 45 -23.47 -10.37 34.97
CA ARG A 45 -23.29 -11.55 34.10
C ARG A 45 -23.21 -12.85 34.90
N LEU A 46 -23.89 -13.87 34.39
CA LEU A 46 -23.70 -15.26 34.72
C LEU A 46 -22.41 -15.77 34.04
N SER A 47 -21.25 -15.36 34.54
CA SER A 47 -19.96 -15.96 34.14
C SER A 47 -19.84 -17.36 34.78
N PRO A 48 -19.22 -18.37 34.11
CA PRO A 48 -18.80 -19.58 34.80
C PRO A 48 -17.74 -19.20 35.86
N CYS A 49 -18.21 -19.04 37.11
CA CYS A 49 -17.45 -18.74 38.31
C CYS A 49 -16.62 -17.44 38.30
N THR A 50 -17.26 -16.29 38.63
CA THR A 50 -16.54 -15.24 39.36
C THR A 50 -16.54 -15.53 40.87
N PRO A 51 -15.45 -15.24 41.60
CA PRO A 51 -15.37 -15.46 43.05
C PRO A 51 -16.46 -14.73 43.86
N GLU A 52 -16.93 -13.56 43.40
CA GLU A 52 -17.98 -12.80 44.09
C GLU A 52 -19.34 -13.49 44.03
N LEU A 53 -19.72 -14.06 42.87
CA LEU A 53 -20.96 -14.81 42.71
C LEU A 53 -20.90 -16.14 43.47
N ARG A 54 -19.72 -16.77 43.54
CA ARG A 54 -19.48 -17.97 44.35
C ARG A 54 -19.71 -17.68 45.85
N LYS A 55 -19.21 -16.55 46.38
CA LYS A 55 -19.49 -16.12 47.77
C LYS A 55 -20.97 -15.86 48.07
N ILE A 56 -21.73 -15.34 47.10
CA ILE A 56 -23.17 -15.10 47.26
C ILE A 56 -23.96 -16.42 47.24
N LEU A 57 -23.54 -17.39 46.42
CA LEU A 57 -24.20 -18.68 46.23
C LEU A 57 -23.79 -19.76 47.26
N GLU A 58 -22.65 -19.61 47.92
CA GLU A 58 -22.16 -20.51 48.99
C GLU A 58 -22.78 -20.25 50.37
N ASN A 59 -23.44 -19.11 50.59
CA ASN A 59 -24.08 -18.81 51.87
C ASN A 59 -25.39 -19.62 52.06
N PRO A 60 -25.64 -20.18 53.27
CA PRO A 60 -26.91 -20.84 53.57
C PRO A 60 -28.09 -19.89 53.35
N PRO A 61 -29.21 -20.36 52.78
CA PRO A 61 -29.58 -21.77 52.57
C PRO A 61 -29.20 -22.37 51.19
N TYR A 62 -28.26 -21.82 50.43
CA TYR A 62 -28.24 -22.04 48.97
C TYR A 62 -27.26 -23.10 48.43
N ASN A 63 -26.24 -23.52 49.17
CA ASN A 63 -25.35 -24.69 48.97
C ASN A 63 -25.35 -25.38 47.57
N LEU A 64 -24.92 -24.68 46.51
CA LEU A 64 -24.82 -25.21 45.15
C LEU A 64 -23.33 -25.30 44.73
N THR A 65 -22.74 -26.50 44.80
CA THR A 65 -21.28 -26.70 44.69
C THR A 65 -20.74 -27.01 43.29
N SER A 66 -21.56 -27.13 42.25
CA SER A 66 -21.05 -27.23 40.87
C SER A 66 -22.08 -26.84 39.80
N PHE A 67 -21.64 -26.04 38.83
CA PHE A 67 -22.34 -25.83 37.56
C PHE A 67 -21.66 -26.71 36.50
N GLY A 68 -22.21 -27.90 36.27
CA GLY A 68 -21.90 -28.69 35.07
C GLY A 68 -22.68 -28.12 33.89
N PHE A 69 -22.01 -27.95 32.74
CA PHE A 69 -22.66 -27.61 31.47
C PHE A 69 -23.63 -28.74 31.09
N GLY A 70 -24.90 -28.63 31.47
CA GLY A 70 -25.91 -29.63 31.13
C GLY A 70 -27.29 -29.44 31.78
N ASP A 71 -27.38 -28.79 32.95
CA ASP A 71 -28.67 -28.69 33.67
C ASP A 71 -29.30 -27.29 33.54
N SER A 72 -30.05 -27.09 32.46
CA SER A 72 -30.77 -25.84 32.12
C SER A 72 -31.72 -25.37 33.23
N ASN A 73 -32.26 -26.30 34.03
CA ASN A 73 -33.17 -25.97 35.15
C ASN A 73 -32.44 -25.27 36.30
N LYS A 74 -31.21 -25.68 36.64
CA LYS A 74 -30.44 -25.04 37.73
C LYS A 74 -30.04 -23.61 37.38
N THR A 75 -29.62 -23.38 36.14
CA THR A 75 -29.30 -22.03 35.64
C THR A 75 -30.54 -21.15 35.61
N HIS A 76 -31.70 -21.70 35.23
CA HIS A 76 -32.97 -20.98 35.27
C HIS A 76 -33.39 -20.58 36.69
N VAL A 77 -33.31 -21.50 37.67
CA VAL A 77 -33.63 -21.22 39.07
C VAL A 77 -32.67 -20.18 39.66
N ALA A 78 -31.38 -20.27 39.35
CA ALA A 78 -30.38 -19.29 39.77
C ALA A 78 -30.66 -17.91 39.16
N PHE A 79 -30.97 -17.83 37.87
CA PHE A 79 -31.31 -16.59 37.19
C PHE A 79 -32.59 -15.95 37.73
N LYS A 80 -33.64 -16.76 37.96
CA LYS A 80 -34.89 -16.29 38.60
C LYS A 80 -34.62 -15.72 40.00
N LYS A 81 -33.74 -16.36 40.78
CA LYS A 81 -33.32 -15.86 42.10
C LYS A 81 -32.50 -14.58 42.01
N VAL A 82 -31.60 -14.45 41.03
CA VAL A 82 -30.83 -13.21 40.81
C VAL A 82 -31.76 -12.06 40.42
N ILE A 83 -32.74 -12.28 39.53
CA ILE A 83 -33.80 -11.32 39.22
C ILE A 83 -34.53 -10.91 40.50
N HIS A 84 -35.00 -11.89 41.26
CA HIS A 84 -35.75 -11.65 42.49
C HIS A 84 -34.91 -10.94 43.58
N GLN A 85 -33.60 -11.16 43.64
CA GLN A 85 -32.70 -10.49 44.59
C GLN A 85 -32.38 -9.06 44.17
N LEU A 86 -32.11 -8.84 42.88
CA LEU A 86 -31.74 -7.53 42.33
C LEU A 86 -32.95 -6.59 42.25
N ILE A 87 -34.09 -7.10 41.82
CA ILE A 87 -35.30 -6.31 41.59
C ILE A 87 -36.22 -6.35 42.82
N GLY A 88 -36.25 -7.45 43.57
CA GLY A 88 -37.22 -7.68 44.64
C GLY A 88 -38.59 -8.11 44.13
N ASP A 89 -39.53 -8.37 45.04
CA ASP A 89 -40.97 -8.58 44.77
C ASP A 89 -41.69 -7.30 44.33
N ARG A 90 -41.01 -6.44 43.56
CA ARG A 90 -41.58 -5.16 43.15
C ARG A 90 -42.74 -5.44 42.21
N PRO A 91 -43.93 -4.85 42.44
CA PRO A 91 -45.09 -5.09 41.61
C PRO A 91 -44.93 -4.53 40.18
N MET A 92 -43.98 -3.61 39.97
CA MET A 92 -43.72 -3.02 38.66
C MET A 92 -42.29 -2.44 38.58
N ILE A 93 -41.60 -2.68 37.46
CA ILE A 93 -40.39 -1.95 37.08
C ILE A 93 -40.75 -0.96 35.99
N CYS A 94 -40.42 0.30 36.17
CA CYS A 94 -40.50 1.30 35.12
C CYS A 94 -39.10 1.48 34.54
N THR A 95 -38.96 1.34 33.22
CA THR A 95 -37.70 1.65 32.54
C THR A 95 -37.95 2.58 31.37
N ARG A 96 -37.02 3.49 31.08
CA ARG A 96 -37.08 4.25 29.84
C ARG A 96 -36.80 3.35 28.65
N GLU A 97 -35.77 2.51 28.73
CA GLU A 97 -35.32 1.64 27.65
C GLU A 97 -35.17 0.18 28.11
N LEU A 98 -35.95 -0.72 27.51
CA LEU A 98 -35.83 -2.17 27.69
C LEU A 98 -35.06 -2.74 26.49
N GLU A 99 -33.87 -3.28 26.73
CA GLU A 99 -33.07 -3.96 25.71
C GLU A 99 -33.15 -5.47 25.91
N LEU A 100 -33.50 -6.21 24.85
CA LEU A 100 -33.55 -7.67 24.87
C LEU A 100 -32.45 -8.22 23.96
N CYS A 101 -31.45 -8.85 24.58
CA CYS A 101 -30.32 -9.49 23.93
C CYS A 101 -30.47 -11.02 23.93
N ASP A 102 -30.06 -11.65 22.84
CA ASP A 102 -30.04 -13.09 22.59
C ASP A 102 -31.35 -13.87 22.88
N LEU A 103 -32.46 -13.39 22.30
CA LEU A 103 -33.75 -14.08 22.35
C LEU A 103 -33.80 -15.39 21.55
N SER A 104 -32.81 -15.64 20.69
CA SER A 104 -32.75 -16.83 19.83
C SER A 104 -32.74 -18.13 20.63
N GLN A 105 -32.17 -18.10 21.84
CA GLN A 105 -32.16 -19.26 22.72
C GLN A 105 -33.55 -19.61 23.24
N TRP A 106 -34.54 -18.69 23.22
CA TRP A 106 -35.88 -18.89 23.78
C TRP A 106 -36.82 -19.74 22.91
N GLU A 107 -36.51 -19.90 21.63
CA GLU A 107 -37.39 -20.56 20.66
C GLU A 107 -37.15 -22.06 20.49
N ASN A 108 -36.14 -22.65 21.13
CA ASN A 108 -35.75 -24.05 20.93
C ASN A 108 -36.72 -25.06 21.58
N ARG A 109 -37.99 -25.09 21.14
CA ARG A 109 -39.01 -26.07 21.54
C ARG A 109 -38.82 -27.46 20.91
N GLY A 110 -37.83 -27.63 20.02
CA GLY A 110 -37.59 -28.89 19.28
C GLY A 110 -36.61 -29.88 19.94
N ARG A 111 -35.80 -29.45 20.92
CA ARG A 111 -34.96 -30.36 21.73
C ARG A 111 -35.57 -30.44 23.13
N ARG A 112 -36.01 -31.64 23.52
CA ARG A 112 -36.88 -31.89 24.68
C ARG A 112 -36.33 -31.48 26.06
N ASP A 113 -35.11 -30.98 26.18
CA ASP A 113 -34.45 -30.75 27.48
C ASP A 113 -33.95 -29.31 27.74
N LEU A 114 -34.24 -28.33 26.87
CA LEU A 114 -33.91 -26.92 27.12
C LEU A 114 -35.18 -26.15 27.54
N LYS A 115 -35.49 -26.18 28.84
CA LYS A 115 -36.46 -25.23 29.43
C LYS A 115 -35.79 -23.86 29.49
N ILE A 116 -36.04 -23.05 28.47
CA ILE A 116 -35.38 -21.75 28.33
C ILE A 116 -36.00 -20.72 29.28
N TYR A 117 -35.17 -19.77 29.73
CA TYR A 117 -35.42 -18.68 30.67
C TYR A 117 -36.80 -18.02 30.54
N GLN A 118 -37.81 -18.56 31.23
CA GLN A 118 -39.08 -17.86 31.44
C GLN A 118 -38.84 -16.68 32.37
N LEU A 119 -38.97 -15.45 31.88
CA LEU A 119 -39.11 -14.31 32.78
C LEU A 119 -40.27 -14.62 33.75
N PRO A 120 -40.17 -14.25 35.04
CA PRO A 120 -41.24 -14.47 35.98
C PRO A 120 -42.54 -13.89 35.39
N MET A 121 -43.58 -14.71 35.22
CA MET A 121 -44.84 -14.27 34.57
C MET A 121 -45.56 -13.18 35.39
N ASP A 122 -45.20 -13.08 36.66
CA ASP A 122 -45.58 -12.05 37.62
C ASP A 122 -44.79 -10.74 37.47
N LEU A 123 -43.69 -10.72 36.71
CA LEU A 123 -42.92 -9.52 36.42
C LEU A 123 -43.70 -8.58 35.50
N LYS A 124 -44.08 -7.41 36.02
CA LYS A 124 -44.67 -6.33 35.22
C LYS A 124 -43.66 -5.23 34.95
N LEU A 125 -43.43 -4.96 33.67
CA LEU A 125 -42.52 -3.95 33.16
C LEU A 125 -43.31 -2.83 32.48
N ARG A 126 -42.95 -1.58 32.76
CA ARG A 126 -43.42 -0.43 32.01
C ARG A 126 -42.21 0.18 31.32
N ALA A 127 -42.02 -0.16 30.05
CA ALA A 127 -40.98 0.41 29.20
C ALA A 127 -41.54 1.58 28.38
N GLU A 128 -40.74 2.62 28.12
CA GLU A 128 -41.08 3.61 27.09
C GLU A 128 -40.54 3.19 25.71
N MET A 129 -39.38 2.54 25.68
CA MET A 129 -38.70 2.07 24.48
C MET A 129 -38.36 0.58 24.61
N LEU A 130 -38.49 -0.18 23.53
CA LEU A 130 -38.06 -1.58 23.45
C LEU A 130 -37.07 -1.75 22.30
N GLU A 131 -35.85 -2.20 22.58
CA GLU A 131 -34.84 -2.52 21.58
C GLU A 131 -34.50 -4.01 21.60
N THR A 132 -34.62 -4.67 20.45
CA THR A 132 -34.14 -6.05 20.27
C THR A 132 -32.86 -5.96 19.47
N SER A 133 -31.71 -6.21 20.11
CA SER A 133 -30.37 -5.87 19.63
C SER A 133 -29.90 -6.68 18.41
N GLY A 134 -30.55 -6.47 17.26
CA GLY A 134 -30.19 -7.08 15.98
C GLY A 134 -30.58 -8.55 15.83
N ILE A 135 -31.57 -9.03 16.59
CA ILE A 135 -31.94 -10.45 16.67
C ILE A 135 -33.30 -10.68 16.03
N SER A 136 -33.44 -11.79 15.32
CA SER A 136 -34.74 -12.24 14.80
C SER A 136 -35.69 -12.46 15.96
N VAL A 137 -36.79 -11.72 16.01
CA VAL A 137 -37.84 -11.85 17.02
C VAL A 137 -39.01 -12.61 16.38
N SER A 138 -39.40 -13.80 16.84
CA SER A 138 -40.66 -14.38 16.35
C SER A 138 -41.89 -13.72 16.99
N TYR A 139 -43.06 -14.00 16.42
CA TYR A 139 -44.35 -13.61 17.00
C TYR A 139 -44.51 -14.13 18.45
N ALA A 140 -44.06 -15.36 18.72
CA ALA A 140 -44.13 -15.95 20.07
C ALA A 140 -43.25 -15.20 21.09
N ASN A 141 -42.12 -14.65 20.64
CA ASN A 141 -41.26 -13.83 21.49
C ASN A 141 -41.95 -12.52 21.85
N LEU A 142 -42.66 -11.90 20.89
CA LEU A 142 -43.46 -10.72 21.19
C LEU A 142 -44.65 -11.01 22.10
N ASP A 143 -45.30 -12.18 22.01
CA ASP A 143 -46.35 -12.57 22.95
C ASP A 143 -45.79 -12.64 24.39
N LEU A 144 -44.62 -13.26 24.58
CA LEU A 144 -43.93 -13.33 25.88
C LEU A 144 -43.59 -11.93 26.41
N VAL A 145 -43.07 -11.06 25.56
CA VAL A 145 -42.77 -9.67 25.90
C VAL A 145 -44.05 -8.87 26.21
N SER A 146 -45.17 -9.17 25.55
CA SER A 146 -46.47 -8.52 25.80
C SER A 146 -47.06 -8.88 27.15
N ASN A 147 -46.81 -10.09 27.64
CA ASN A 147 -47.32 -10.53 28.93
C ASN A 147 -46.65 -9.82 30.11
N ILE A 148 -45.39 -9.42 29.93
CA ILE A 148 -44.61 -8.67 30.92
C ILE A 148 -44.72 -7.16 30.74
N LEU A 149 -44.89 -6.65 29.51
CA LEU A 149 -45.09 -5.22 29.27
C LEU A 149 -46.50 -4.78 29.72
N GLY A 150 -46.56 -3.66 30.43
CA GLY A 150 -47.82 -3.02 30.80
C GLY A 150 -48.61 -2.55 29.57
N SER A 151 -49.91 -2.30 29.75
CA SER A 151 -50.86 -1.94 28.68
C SER A 151 -50.58 -0.59 27.98
N LYS A 152 -49.59 0.19 28.43
CA LYS A 152 -49.26 1.47 27.82
C LYS A 152 -48.47 1.23 26.52
N PRO A 153 -48.86 1.85 25.40
CA PRO A 153 -48.11 1.74 24.15
C PRO A 153 -46.68 2.27 24.29
N LEU A 154 -45.74 1.61 23.62
CA LEU A 154 -44.33 2.02 23.55
C LEU A 154 -44.21 3.32 22.75
N LYS A 155 -43.35 4.24 23.21
CA LYS A 155 -42.97 5.43 22.42
C LYS A 155 -42.13 5.02 21.21
N GLU A 156 -41.25 4.03 21.38
CA GLU A 156 -40.39 3.52 20.31
C GLU A 156 -40.23 1.99 20.42
N LEU A 157 -40.36 1.30 19.30
CA LEU A 157 -40.08 -0.13 19.18
C LEU A 157 -39.03 -0.35 18.10
N SER A 158 -37.89 -0.93 18.47
CA SER A 158 -36.71 -1.13 17.63
C SER A 158 -36.47 -2.62 17.43
N ILE A 159 -36.81 -3.13 16.24
CA ILE A 159 -36.80 -4.56 15.92
C ILE A 159 -36.08 -4.88 14.61
N ARG A 160 -35.49 -6.08 14.52
CA ARG A 160 -35.00 -6.63 13.26
C ARG A 160 -36.12 -7.36 12.55
N LEU A 161 -36.45 -6.92 11.34
CA LEU A 161 -37.54 -7.51 10.57
C LEU A 161 -37.05 -8.74 9.78
N ASP A 162 -37.16 -9.91 10.39
CA ASP A 162 -36.87 -11.18 9.72
C ASP A 162 -38.15 -11.95 9.30
N ASN A 163 -39.35 -11.56 9.79
CA ASN A 163 -40.64 -12.14 9.42
C ASN A 163 -41.79 -11.09 9.41
N TYR A 164 -42.56 -11.00 8.32
CA TYR A 164 -43.66 -10.03 8.17
C TYR A 164 -44.80 -10.20 9.17
N GLN A 165 -45.05 -11.41 9.68
CA GLN A 165 -46.13 -11.67 10.62
C GLN A 165 -45.96 -10.85 11.92
N ILE A 166 -44.73 -10.50 12.28
CA ILE A 166 -44.38 -9.70 13.45
C ILE A 166 -45.04 -8.32 13.38
N ILE A 167 -45.17 -7.73 12.19
CA ILE A 167 -45.76 -6.39 12.00
C ILE A 167 -47.22 -6.34 12.43
N GLN A 168 -47.92 -7.47 12.38
CA GLN A 168 -49.31 -7.56 12.77
C GLN A 168 -49.50 -7.71 14.29
N HIS A 169 -48.40 -7.92 15.03
CA HIS A 169 -48.45 -8.09 16.47
C HIS A 169 -48.94 -6.79 17.16
N PRO A 170 -49.83 -6.88 18.17
CA PRO A 170 -50.38 -5.69 18.85
C PRO A 170 -49.33 -4.73 19.40
N ILE A 171 -48.23 -5.21 19.99
CA ILE A 171 -47.12 -4.35 20.44
C ILE A 171 -46.58 -3.48 19.31
N VAL A 172 -46.39 -4.07 18.13
CA VAL A 172 -45.81 -3.39 16.97
C VAL A 172 -46.81 -2.37 16.42
N ARG A 173 -48.06 -2.78 16.20
CA ARG A 173 -49.12 -1.89 15.71
C ARG A 173 -49.40 -0.71 16.64
N ASN A 174 -49.30 -0.92 17.95
CA ASN A 174 -49.62 0.09 18.95
C ASN A 174 -48.43 0.98 19.34
N SER A 175 -47.22 0.71 18.84
CA SER A 175 -46.08 1.58 19.12
C SER A 175 -46.26 2.95 18.43
N GLN A 176 -45.71 4.00 19.02
CA GLN A 176 -45.81 5.34 18.42
C GLN A 176 -44.81 5.50 17.27
N LYS A 177 -43.64 4.86 17.37
CA LYS A 177 -42.57 4.85 16.37
C LYS A 177 -41.99 3.44 16.24
N LEU A 178 -41.88 2.96 15.01
CA LEU A 178 -41.31 1.65 14.68
C LEU A 178 -39.96 1.85 13.99
N VAL A 179 -38.88 1.45 14.66
CA VAL A 179 -37.51 1.43 14.13
C VAL A 179 -37.20 0.02 13.61
N LEU A 180 -36.90 -0.11 12.32
CA LEU A 180 -36.58 -1.38 11.68
C LEU A 180 -35.08 -1.44 11.34
N TRP A 181 -34.40 -2.46 11.87
CA TRP A 181 -33.02 -2.78 11.49
C TRP A 181 -33.00 -3.66 10.25
N SER A 182 -31.96 -3.53 9.43
CA SER A 182 -31.74 -4.33 8.21
C SER A 182 -31.80 -5.85 8.48
N GLY A 183 -32.93 -6.46 8.16
CA GLY A 183 -33.11 -7.92 8.11
C GLY A 183 -32.77 -8.49 6.73
N ARG A 184 -32.84 -9.82 6.59
CA ARG A 184 -32.68 -10.51 5.29
C ARG A 184 -33.99 -10.64 4.51
N ALA A 185 -35.12 -10.23 5.10
CA ALA A 185 -36.42 -10.37 4.46
C ALA A 185 -36.58 -9.31 3.35
N ASP A 186 -36.84 -9.75 2.12
CA ASP A 186 -37.27 -8.89 1.02
C ASP A 186 -38.59 -8.23 1.42
N PHE A 187 -38.68 -6.88 1.42
CA PHE A 187 -39.98 -6.18 1.52
C PHE A 187 -40.80 -6.51 0.29
N ASP A 188 -41.58 -7.57 0.35
CA ASP A 188 -42.53 -7.88 -0.69
C ASP A 188 -43.83 -7.12 -0.44
N ARG A 189 -44.13 -6.13 -1.29
CA ARG A 189 -45.43 -5.55 -1.74
C ARG A 189 -46.61 -5.34 -0.77
N GLN A 190 -46.54 -5.69 0.50
CA GLN A 190 -47.65 -5.57 1.44
C GLN A 190 -47.46 -4.38 2.38
N ARG A 191 -48.57 -3.70 2.66
CA ARG A 191 -48.64 -2.49 3.50
C ARG A 191 -48.18 -2.82 4.93
N ILE A 192 -47.21 -2.06 5.44
CA ILE A 192 -46.92 -1.99 6.87
C ILE A 192 -47.89 -0.97 7.47
N PRO A 193 -48.90 -1.39 8.26
CA PRO A 193 -49.89 -0.48 8.81
C PRO A 193 -49.35 0.22 10.06
N HIS A 194 -48.25 0.97 9.93
CA HIS A 194 -47.65 1.74 11.01
C HIS A 194 -47.47 3.19 10.58
N LYS A 195 -47.91 4.14 11.41
CA LYS A 195 -47.95 5.57 11.04
C LYS A 195 -46.58 6.25 11.03
N ASN A 196 -45.62 5.76 11.82
CA ASN A 196 -44.28 6.35 11.91
C ASN A 196 -43.20 5.27 11.85
N ILE A 197 -42.50 5.16 10.73
CA ILE A 197 -41.47 4.13 10.49
C ILE A 197 -40.11 4.81 10.29
N TYR A 198 -39.10 4.29 10.99
CA TYR A 198 -37.71 4.67 10.84
C TYR A 198 -36.87 3.46 10.43
N LEU A 199 -36.13 3.53 9.32
CA LEU A 199 -35.18 2.47 8.94
C LEU A 199 -33.78 2.80 9.48
N LYS A 200 -33.28 1.98 10.39
CA LYS A 200 -31.95 2.12 11.00
C LYS A 200 -30.97 1.15 10.34
N ASP A 201 -29.78 1.65 9.98
CA ASP A 201 -28.69 0.87 9.38
C ASP A 201 -29.04 0.09 8.10
N ASN A 202 -29.98 0.61 7.30
CA ASN A 202 -30.55 -0.13 6.19
C ASN A 202 -29.93 0.26 4.85
N ASN A 203 -29.07 -0.61 4.32
CA ASN A 203 -28.44 -0.44 3.00
C ASN A 203 -29.44 -0.49 1.83
N GLN A 204 -30.68 -0.88 2.07
CA GLN A 204 -31.78 -0.87 1.10
C GLN A 204 -32.77 0.29 1.31
N PHE A 205 -32.43 1.31 2.11
CA PHE A 205 -33.32 2.48 2.36
C PHE A 205 -33.93 3.06 1.08
N LEU A 206 -33.14 3.20 0.01
CA LEU A 206 -33.60 3.74 -1.27
C LEU A 206 -34.59 2.81 -1.98
N ALA A 207 -34.37 1.49 -1.94
CA ALA A 207 -35.29 0.51 -2.52
C ALA A 207 -36.63 0.53 -1.77
N TYR A 208 -36.58 0.58 -0.43
CA TYR A 208 -37.77 0.64 0.41
C TYR A 208 -38.52 1.97 0.30
N SER A 209 -37.82 3.09 0.15
CA SER A 209 -38.45 4.39 -0.12
C SER A 209 -39.19 4.39 -1.46
N ASP A 210 -38.59 3.79 -2.50
CA ASP A 210 -39.20 3.70 -3.83
C ASP A 210 -40.44 2.80 -3.88
N GLU A 211 -40.46 1.75 -3.06
CA GLU A 211 -41.63 0.88 -2.92
C GLU A 211 -42.72 1.52 -2.05
N TRP A 212 -42.33 2.22 -0.97
CA TRP A 212 -43.23 3.00 -0.14
C TRP A 212 -44.00 4.07 -0.93
N ILE A 213 -43.29 4.81 -1.80
CA ILE A 213 -43.88 5.82 -2.68
C ILE A 213 -44.85 5.19 -3.69
N ARG A 214 -44.50 4.00 -4.24
CA ARG A 214 -45.33 3.29 -5.23
C ARG A 214 -46.65 2.76 -4.66
N ASN A 215 -46.68 2.40 -3.38
CA ASN A 215 -47.85 1.74 -2.77
C ASN A 215 -49.00 2.68 -2.35
N GLN A 216 -48.94 3.98 -2.69
CA GLN A 216 -49.96 4.99 -2.38
C GLN A 216 -50.49 4.90 -0.93
N ASN A 217 -49.57 4.93 0.03
CA ASN A 217 -49.93 4.88 1.44
C ASN A 217 -50.77 6.10 1.86
N GLU A 218 -51.61 5.91 2.87
CA GLU A 218 -52.58 6.90 3.35
C GLU A 218 -51.90 8.21 3.80
N ILE A 219 -52.60 9.33 3.60
CA ILE A 219 -52.18 10.65 4.07
C ILE A 219 -51.98 10.61 5.60
N GLY A 220 -50.78 10.98 6.06
CA GLY A 220 -50.43 11.03 7.48
C GLY A 220 -49.48 9.92 7.96
N MET A 221 -48.90 9.11 7.06
CA MET A 221 -47.78 8.22 7.40
C MET A 221 -46.42 8.91 7.21
N GLU A 222 -45.53 8.78 8.19
CA GLU A 222 -44.15 9.26 8.19
C GLU A 222 -43.17 8.10 7.98
N PHE A 223 -42.28 8.24 7.00
CA PHE A 223 -41.21 7.29 6.70
C PHE A 223 -39.87 8.02 6.68
N SER A 224 -38.92 7.57 7.50
CA SER A 224 -37.59 8.18 7.67
C SER A 224 -36.52 7.10 7.85
N GLY A 225 -35.23 7.43 7.75
CA GLY A 225 -34.18 6.44 7.97
C GLY A 225 -32.76 6.94 7.69
N ASP A 226 -31.78 6.15 8.12
CA ASP A 226 -30.36 6.43 7.94
C ASP A 226 -29.91 6.16 6.49
N VAL A 227 -29.20 7.11 5.89
CA VAL A 227 -28.64 6.97 4.55
C VAL A 227 -27.15 6.64 4.66
N GLY A 228 -26.85 5.34 4.80
CA GLY A 228 -25.49 4.82 4.92
C GLY A 228 -25.35 3.42 4.34
N TYR A 229 -24.18 3.11 3.76
CA TYR A 229 -23.84 1.74 3.37
C TYR A 229 -23.03 1.09 4.49
N ARG A 230 -23.53 -0.03 5.01
CA ARG A 230 -22.78 -0.91 5.89
C ARG A 230 -22.00 -1.91 5.04
N TYR A 231 -20.69 -1.69 4.88
CA TYR A 231 -19.76 -2.80 4.63
C TYR A 231 -19.46 -3.47 5.97
N PRO A 232 -19.08 -4.77 6.00
CA PRO A 232 -18.93 -5.52 7.24
C PRO A 232 -18.14 -4.79 8.35
N ASP A 233 -17.14 -3.98 7.99
CA ASP A 233 -16.22 -3.39 8.99
C ASP A 233 -16.03 -1.86 8.94
N THR A 234 -16.77 -1.09 8.10
CA THR A 234 -16.74 0.40 8.20
C THR A 234 -18.10 1.05 7.89
N TRP A 235 -18.46 2.03 8.73
CA TRP A 235 -19.55 2.98 8.47
C TRP A 235 -19.03 4.12 7.59
N LYS A 236 -19.65 4.36 6.43
CA LYS A 236 -19.46 5.59 5.66
C LYS A 236 -20.79 6.30 5.44
N MET A 237 -20.90 7.52 5.94
CA MET A 237 -22.00 8.42 5.60
C MET A 237 -21.94 8.73 4.10
N VAL A 238 -23.09 8.65 3.43
CA VAL A 238 -23.22 9.10 2.04
C VAL A 238 -22.93 10.60 2.00
N SER A 239 -22.06 11.04 1.08
CA SER A 239 -21.70 12.46 1.00
C SER A 239 -22.94 13.31 0.72
N GLU A 240 -23.00 14.50 1.29
CA GLU A 240 -24.08 15.48 1.09
C GLU A 240 -24.38 15.69 -0.41
N GLU A 241 -23.34 15.65 -1.24
CA GLU A 241 -23.42 15.80 -2.69
C GLU A 241 -24.12 14.62 -3.39
N SER A 242 -23.91 13.40 -2.89
CA SER A 242 -24.63 12.20 -3.36
C SER A 242 -26.10 12.22 -2.93
N ILE A 243 -26.38 12.70 -1.72
CA ILE A 243 -27.76 12.90 -1.22
C ILE A 243 -28.47 13.96 -2.07
N LYS A 244 -27.85 15.13 -2.29
CA LYS A 244 -28.38 16.19 -3.17
C LYS A 244 -28.65 15.67 -4.58
N ARG A 245 -27.77 14.82 -5.12
CA ARG A 245 -27.93 14.21 -6.45
C ARG A 245 -29.08 13.21 -6.52
N ILE A 246 -29.28 12.39 -5.49
CA ILE A 246 -30.41 11.45 -5.40
C ILE A 246 -31.73 12.22 -5.24
N MET A 247 -31.76 13.24 -4.37
CA MET A 247 -32.92 14.12 -4.22
C MET A 247 -33.26 14.85 -5.52
N TYR A 248 -32.25 15.31 -6.27
CA TYR A 248 -32.42 15.92 -7.59
C TYR A 248 -33.04 14.95 -8.60
N LEU A 249 -32.54 13.71 -8.67
CA LEU A 249 -33.08 12.68 -9.58
C LEU A 249 -34.53 12.32 -9.23
N LYS A 250 -34.87 12.23 -7.94
CA LYS A 250 -36.24 11.93 -7.49
C LYS A 250 -37.20 13.10 -7.71
N LYS A 251 -36.73 14.35 -7.55
CA LYS A 251 -37.48 15.56 -7.91
C LYS A 251 -37.79 15.65 -9.40
N CYS A 252 -36.88 15.17 -10.26
CA CYS A 252 -37.13 15.06 -11.70
C CYS A 252 -38.18 13.98 -12.03
N GLN A 253 -38.18 12.86 -11.30
CA GLN A 253 -39.16 11.78 -11.47
C GLN A 253 -40.57 12.17 -10.98
N SER A 254 -40.68 13.07 -9.99
CA SER A 254 -41.96 13.53 -9.43
C SER A 254 -42.53 14.79 -10.08
N GLY A 255 -41.91 15.31 -11.15
CA GLY A 255 -42.42 16.48 -11.90
C GLY A 255 -42.17 17.84 -11.24
N GLY A 256 -41.31 17.93 -10.22
CA GLY A 256 -41.01 19.20 -9.52
C GLY A 256 -40.04 20.09 -10.30
N ARG A 257 -40.50 21.25 -10.79
CA ARG A 257 -39.65 22.21 -11.53
C ARG A 257 -38.68 22.99 -10.63
N SER A 258 -37.46 23.20 -11.11
CA SER A 258 -36.56 24.29 -10.71
C SER A 258 -35.72 24.72 -11.91
N VAL A 259 -35.51 26.03 -12.04
CA VAL A 259 -35.04 26.76 -13.23
C VAL A 259 -33.53 27.04 -13.16
N LYS A 260 -32.88 27.06 -14.34
CA LYS A 260 -31.55 27.58 -14.74
C LYS A 260 -30.33 26.64 -14.78
N ALA A 261 -30.20 25.97 -15.93
CA ALA A 261 -29.00 25.92 -16.78
C ALA A 261 -29.39 25.51 -18.23
N ASP A 262 -30.52 24.81 -18.38
CA ASP A 262 -30.96 24.23 -19.67
C ASP A 262 -31.77 25.17 -20.57
N GLU A 263 -32.19 26.35 -20.09
CA GLU A 263 -32.94 27.31 -20.91
C GLU A 263 -32.16 27.77 -22.14
N ARG A 264 -30.82 27.89 -22.07
CA ARG A 264 -30.03 28.35 -23.21
C ARG A 264 -29.96 27.31 -24.34
N GLN A 265 -29.69 26.03 -24.01
CA GLN A 265 -29.69 24.96 -25.00
C GLN A 265 -31.10 24.69 -25.56
N TYR A 266 -32.12 24.78 -24.71
CA TYR A 266 -33.51 24.65 -25.14
C TYR A 266 -33.91 25.80 -26.07
N ILE A 267 -33.66 27.06 -25.70
CA ILE A 267 -33.94 28.24 -26.53
C ILE A 267 -33.15 28.19 -27.86
N CYS A 268 -31.86 27.86 -27.82
CA CYS A 268 -31.04 27.70 -29.03
C CYS A 268 -31.53 26.56 -29.93
N SER A 269 -32.14 25.50 -29.38
CA SER A 269 -32.70 24.41 -30.18
C SER A 269 -34.01 24.79 -30.89
N GLN A 270 -34.74 25.78 -30.35
CA GLN A 270 -36.05 26.20 -30.85
C GLN A 270 -35.98 27.39 -31.82
N ILE A 271 -34.85 28.11 -31.89
CA ILE A 271 -34.70 29.32 -32.73
C ILE A 271 -33.55 29.10 -33.74
N PRO A 272 -33.84 28.76 -35.01
CA PRO A 272 -32.83 28.47 -36.04
C PRO A 272 -31.80 29.58 -36.26
N GLU A 273 -32.17 30.86 -36.15
CA GLU A 273 -31.25 31.98 -36.32
C GLU A 273 -30.20 32.03 -35.21
N ILE A 274 -30.61 31.81 -33.95
CA ILE A 274 -29.70 31.75 -32.80
C ILE A 274 -28.80 30.51 -32.93
N ARG A 275 -29.35 29.37 -33.35
CA ARG A 275 -28.59 28.16 -33.63
C ARG A 275 -27.51 28.39 -34.69
N ASN A 276 -27.85 29.07 -35.78
CA ASN A 276 -26.90 29.39 -36.84
C ASN A 276 -25.83 30.37 -36.37
N SER A 277 -26.19 31.38 -35.55
CA SER A 277 -25.22 32.30 -34.95
C SER A 277 -24.28 31.60 -33.94
N GLU A 278 -24.78 30.69 -33.12
CA GLU A 278 -23.96 29.92 -32.16
C GLU A 278 -23.04 28.91 -32.86
N LYS A 279 -23.49 28.38 -34.00
CA LYS A 279 -22.68 27.51 -34.88
C LYS A 279 -21.64 28.29 -35.68
N SER A 280 -21.75 29.61 -35.80
CA SER A 280 -20.70 30.44 -36.40
C SER A 280 -19.52 30.71 -35.43
N LEU A 281 -19.73 30.50 -34.13
CA LEU A 281 -18.69 30.63 -33.12
C LEU A 281 -17.84 29.36 -33.02
N SER A 282 -16.54 29.55 -32.90
CA SER A 282 -15.57 28.47 -32.68
C SER A 282 -15.90 27.63 -31.44
N LEU A 283 -15.78 26.30 -31.56
CA LEU A 283 -15.96 25.39 -30.44
C LEU A 283 -14.63 25.21 -29.70
N HIS A 284 -14.62 25.43 -28.39
CA HIS A 284 -13.44 25.24 -27.54
C HIS A 284 -13.61 23.99 -26.68
N LEU A 285 -12.78 22.99 -26.93
CA LEU A 285 -12.72 21.73 -26.19
C LEU A 285 -11.42 21.65 -25.40
N ASN A 286 -11.45 20.96 -24.25
CA ASN A 286 -10.20 20.54 -23.61
C ASN A 286 -9.67 19.27 -24.28
N TYR A 287 -10.56 18.39 -24.74
CA TYR A 287 -10.18 17.10 -25.29
C TYR A 287 -11.12 16.69 -26.42
N LEU A 288 -10.53 16.27 -27.55
CA LEU A 288 -11.22 15.71 -28.69
C LEU A 288 -10.52 14.40 -29.05
N ALA A 289 -11.25 13.28 -29.01
CA ALA A 289 -10.75 12.03 -29.57
C ALA A 289 -11.75 11.45 -30.55
N ILE A 290 -11.25 10.90 -31.64
CA ILE A 290 -12.09 10.40 -32.72
C ILE A 290 -11.57 9.03 -33.13
N SER A 291 -12.48 8.08 -33.26
CA SER A 291 -12.28 6.74 -33.79
C SER A 291 -13.25 6.51 -34.96
N ASP A 292 -13.15 5.35 -35.59
CA ASP A 292 -14.08 4.86 -36.62
C ASP A 292 -15.58 4.86 -36.20
N VAL A 293 -15.88 4.55 -34.94
CA VAL A 293 -17.27 4.44 -34.42
C VAL A 293 -17.54 5.28 -33.18
N LYS A 294 -16.55 6.01 -32.68
CA LYS A 294 -16.65 6.79 -31.44
C LYS A 294 -16.07 8.19 -31.59
N ILE A 295 -16.73 9.17 -30.97
CA ILE A 295 -16.20 10.51 -30.81
C ILE A 295 -16.33 10.93 -29.36
N ARG A 296 -15.24 11.44 -28.79
CA ARG A 296 -15.17 11.92 -27.42
C ARG A 296 -14.95 13.42 -27.40
N LEU A 297 -15.87 14.12 -26.76
CA LEU A 297 -15.83 15.55 -26.49
C LEU A 297 -15.71 15.74 -24.98
N ASP A 298 -14.53 16.16 -24.53
CA ASP A 298 -14.19 16.28 -23.11
C ASP A 298 -14.43 14.99 -22.31
N GLN A 299 -15.47 14.98 -21.46
CA GLN A 299 -15.84 13.85 -20.61
C GLN A 299 -16.91 12.96 -21.24
N ASN A 300 -17.47 13.31 -22.40
CA ASN A 300 -18.57 12.56 -23.01
C ASN A 300 -18.05 11.81 -24.24
N GLU A 301 -18.16 10.49 -24.21
CA GLU A 301 -17.91 9.62 -25.36
C GLU A 301 -19.24 9.25 -25.98
N TYR A 302 -19.37 9.52 -27.28
CA TYR A 302 -20.52 9.18 -28.11
C TYR A 302 -20.12 8.06 -29.05
N TYR A 303 -20.95 7.04 -29.19
CA TYR A 303 -20.73 5.97 -30.15
C TYR A 303 -22.05 5.44 -30.68
N LEU A 304 -22.01 4.94 -31.91
CA LEU A 304 -23.16 4.29 -32.54
C LEU A 304 -23.09 2.79 -32.26
N ASP A 305 -24.22 2.21 -31.87
CA ASP A 305 -24.38 0.78 -31.60
C ASP A 305 -25.57 0.23 -32.40
N ARG A 306 -25.53 -1.03 -32.86
CA ARG A 306 -26.67 -1.66 -33.55
C ARG A 306 -27.46 -2.50 -32.55
N LYS A 307 -28.75 -2.20 -32.39
CA LYS A 307 -29.61 -2.89 -31.43
C LYS A 307 -29.88 -4.33 -31.88
N GLY A 308 -29.58 -5.32 -31.04
CA GLY A 308 -29.90 -6.73 -31.29
C GLY A 308 -28.70 -7.63 -31.65
N ALA A 309 -27.50 -7.08 -31.81
CA ALA A 309 -26.27 -7.90 -31.89
C ALA A 309 -25.96 -8.47 -30.50
N TYR A 310 -26.42 -9.69 -30.22
CA TYR A 310 -26.14 -10.35 -28.94
C TYR A 310 -24.63 -10.59 -28.76
N SER A 311 -24.19 -10.32 -27.54
CA SER A 311 -22.81 -10.05 -27.12
C SER A 311 -21.88 -11.27 -27.07
N ILE A 312 -21.63 -11.94 -28.20
CA ILE A 312 -20.60 -12.98 -28.27
C ILE A 312 -19.70 -12.78 -29.50
N TRP A 313 -18.72 -11.89 -29.34
CA TRP A 313 -17.42 -11.89 -30.03
C TRP A 313 -17.34 -11.81 -31.57
N THR A 314 -18.43 -11.76 -32.32
CA THR A 314 -18.39 -11.26 -33.72
C THR A 314 -18.74 -9.79 -33.67
N PRO A 315 -17.74 -8.89 -33.71
CA PRO A 315 -18.06 -7.49 -33.68
C PRO A 315 -18.70 -7.15 -35.04
N VAL A 316 -19.57 -6.13 -35.06
CA VAL A 316 -20.29 -5.58 -36.24
C VAL A 316 -19.34 -5.14 -37.41
N TYR A 317 -18.07 -5.50 -37.33
CA TYR A 317 -16.96 -5.18 -38.21
C TYR A 317 -17.11 -5.86 -39.58
N GLU A 318 -17.51 -7.13 -39.65
CA GLU A 318 -17.43 -7.90 -40.91
C GLU A 318 -18.38 -7.39 -42.01
N TRP A 319 -19.57 -6.88 -41.66
CA TRP A 319 -20.58 -6.45 -42.63
C TRP A 319 -20.28 -5.08 -43.28
N ASP A 320 -19.59 -4.19 -42.57
CA ASP A 320 -19.29 -2.83 -43.07
C ASP A 320 -17.92 -2.77 -43.79
N CYS A 321 -17.09 -3.81 -43.77
CA CYS A 321 -15.73 -3.78 -44.36
C CYS A 321 -15.69 -3.50 -45.87
N GLU A 322 -16.66 -3.99 -46.66
CA GLU A 322 -16.70 -3.71 -48.10
C GLU A 322 -17.07 -2.25 -48.41
N LYS A 323 -18.01 -1.66 -47.64
CA LYS A 323 -18.44 -0.26 -47.81
C LYS A 323 -17.59 0.74 -47.02
N ARG A 324 -16.83 0.28 -46.01
CA ARG A 324 -15.89 1.10 -45.23
C ARG A 324 -14.87 1.75 -46.14
N LYS A 325 -14.50 1.15 -47.27
CA LYS A 325 -13.52 1.68 -48.24
C LYS A 325 -14.00 2.93 -49.00
N GLU A 326 -15.27 3.30 -48.92
CA GLU A 326 -15.76 4.53 -49.53
C GLU A 326 -15.26 5.75 -48.74
N VAL A 327 -14.23 6.42 -49.28
CA VAL A 327 -13.72 7.70 -48.78
C VAL A 327 -14.66 8.80 -49.26
N LEU A 328 -15.35 9.47 -48.33
CA LEU A 328 -16.23 10.59 -48.65
C LEU A 328 -15.43 11.91 -48.64
N PRO A 329 -15.88 12.98 -49.34
CA PRO A 329 -15.22 14.28 -49.29
C PRO A 329 -15.03 14.79 -47.85
N GLY A 330 -13.79 15.11 -47.48
CA GLY A 330 -13.41 15.51 -46.12
C GLY A 330 -12.99 14.38 -45.18
N ASP A 331 -13.12 13.12 -45.58
CA ASP A 331 -12.62 12.00 -44.77
C ASP A 331 -11.08 11.97 -44.78
N VAL A 332 -10.50 11.58 -43.64
CA VAL A 332 -9.06 11.35 -43.45
C VAL A 332 -8.85 9.85 -43.33
N CYS A 333 -8.22 9.25 -44.33
CA CYS A 333 -7.86 7.84 -44.33
C CYS A 333 -6.46 7.66 -43.74
N ILE A 334 -6.30 6.73 -42.80
CA ILE A 334 -5.03 6.43 -42.13
C ILE A 334 -4.72 4.95 -42.35
N GLY A 335 -3.56 4.68 -42.95
CA GLY A 335 -3.15 3.36 -43.42
C GLY A 335 -3.60 3.05 -44.85
N THR A 336 -2.90 2.11 -45.48
CA THR A 336 -3.24 1.61 -46.81
C THR A 336 -4.34 0.55 -46.71
N PRO A 337 -5.45 0.67 -47.46
CA PRO A 337 -6.42 -0.40 -47.55
C PRO A 337 -5.80 -1.58 -48.32
N GLU A 338 -5.19 -2.52 -47.59
CA GLU A 338 -4.82 -3.79 -48.19
C GLU A 338 -6.11 -4.50 -48.66
N PRO A 339 -6.18 -4.93 -49.94
CA PRO A 339 -7.29 -5.74 -50.42
C PRO A 339 -7.24 -7.10 -49.71
N GLN A 340 -7.94 -7.22 -48.58
CA GLN A 340 -8.19 -8.52 -47.98
C GLN A 340 -9.10 -9.32 -48.90
N GLU A 341 -8.62 -10.45 -49.41
CA GLU A 341 -9.46 -11.48 -50.00
C GLU A 341 -10.35 -12.04 -48.88
N LEU A 342 -11.64 -11.71 -48.91
CA LEU A 342 -12.60 -12.24 -47.94
C LEU A 342 -12.67 -13.76 -48.11
N PRO A 343 -12.71 -14.55 -47.01
CA PRO A 343 -12.98 -15.97 -47.10
C PRO A 343 -14.35 -16.16 -47.76
N GLY A 344 -14.38 -16.80 -48.93
CA GLY A 344 -15.59 -16.99 -49.71
C GLY A 344 -16.69 -17.69 -48.91
N ASN A 345 -17.91 -17.13 -48.99
CA ASN A 345 -19.20 -17.70 -48.54
C ASN A 345 -19.70 -17.33 -47.12
N ALA A 346 -19.40 -16.15 -46.57
CA ALA A 346 -20.17 -15.64 -45.43
C ALA A 346 -21.60 -15.26 -45.88
N GLU A 347 -22.62 -15.98 -45.39
CA GLU A 347 -24.03 -15.64 -45.58
C GLU A 347 -24.32 -14.24 -45.02
N ILE A 348 -24.93 -13.40 -45.85
CA ILE A 348 -25.22 -11.99 -45.55
C ILE A 348 -26.42 -11.92 -44.59
N ASP A 349 -26.19 -11.51 -43.34
CA ASP A 349 -27.27 -11.19 -42.39
C ASP A 349 -28.19 -10.06 -42.93
N PRO A 350 -29.50 -10.09 -42.62
CA PRO A 350 -30.48 -9.21 -43.24
C PRO A 350 -30.29 -7.72 -42.86
N PRO A 351 -30.41 -6.79 -43.83
CA PRO A 351 -30.41 -5.36 -43.58
C PRO A 351 -31.65 -4.94 -42.77
N GLY A 352 -31.48 -4.22 -41.66
CA GLY A 352 -32.61 -3.58 -40.96
C GLY A 352 -32.52 -3.41 -39.45
N LEU A 353 -31.40 -3.72 -38.79
CA LEU A 353 -31.27 -3.46 -37.36
C LEU A 353 -31.08 -1.95 -37.08
N PRO A 354 -31.88 -1.35 -36.17
CA PRO A 354 -31.82 0.08 -35.89
C PRO A 354 -30.50 0.48 -35.21
N ILE A 355 -30.00 1.67 -35.55
CA ILE A 355 -28.77 2.27 -35.00
C ILE A 355 -29.14 3.12 -33.78
N GLU A 356 -28.51 2.86 -32.64
CA GLU A 356 -28.70 3.56 -31.38
C GLU A 356 -27.48 4.43 -31.04
N LEU A 357 -27.71 5.70 -30.69
CA LEU A 357 -26.67 6.56 -30.11
C LEU A 357 -26.54 6.30 -28.62
N LYS A 358 -25.34 5.89 -28.22
CA LYS A 358 -25.00 5.74 -26.81
C LYS A 358 -24.05 6.84 -26.40
N MET A 359 -24.30 7.42 -25.23
CA MET A 359 -23.36 8.32 -24.58
C MET A 359 -22.89 7.70 -23.27
N LYS A 360 -21.57 7.69 -23.12
CA LYS A 360 -20.88 7.27 -21.92
C LYS A 360 -20.07 8.44 -21.37
N ARG A 361 -20.29 8.78 -20.10
CA ARG A 361 -19.45 9.75 -19.41
C ARG A 361 -18.18 9.06 -18.92
N ILE A 362 -17.02 9.56 -19.35
CA ILE A 362 -15.72 9.07 -18.90
C ILE A 362 -15.23 9.96 -17.75
N PRO A 363 -14.91 9.36 -16.58
CA PRO A 363 -14.38 10.12 -15.46
C PRO A 363 -13.02 10.75 -15.82
N PRO A 364 -12.72 11.97 -15.35
CA PRO A 364 -11.44 12.62 -15.59
C PRO A 364 -10.26 11.77 -15.04
N PRO A 365 -9.02 11.93 -15.57
CA PRO A 365 -7.86 11.15 -15.14
C PRO A 365 -7.60 11.18 -13.63
N SER A 366 -7.86 12.30 -12.97
CA SER A 366 -7.74 12.44 -11.50
C SER A 366 -8.71 11.54 -10.75
N GLU A 367 -9.94 11.37 -11.26
CA GLU A 367 -10.93 10.46 -10.71
C GLU A 367 -10.54 9.01 -10.98
N LYS A 368 -10.03 8.69 -12.17
CA LYS A 368 -9.48 7.36 -12.48
C LYS A 368 -8.30 7.00 -11.57
N GLU A 369 -7.39 7.94 -11.29
CA GLU A 369 -6.28 7.75 -10.35
C GLU A 369 -6.80 7.55 -8.92
N ASN A 370 -7.81 8.32 -8.49
CA ASN A 370 -8.46 8.12 -7.20
C ASN A 370 -9.18 6.78 -7.10
N LEU A 371 -9.84 6.33 -8.16
CA LEU A 371 -10.47 5.01 -8.26
C LEU A 371 -9.41 3.91 -8.21
N LEU A 372 -8.27 4.08 -8.88
CA LEU A 372 -7.15 3.14 -8.81
C LEU A 372 -6.52 3.13 -7.40
N ARG A 373 -6.31 4.29 -6.78
CA ARG A 373 -5.83 4.39 -5.38
C ARG A 373 -6.79 3.71 -4.40
N ARG A 374 -8.11 3.89 -4.59
CA ARG A 374 -9.15 3.21 -3.80
C ARG A 374 -9.13 1.70 -4.03
N TYR A 375 -9.02 1.26 -5.28
CA TYR A 375 -8.91 -0.15 -5.63
C TYR A 375 -7.67 -0.79 -4.99
N LEU A 376 -6.51 -0.13 -5.08
CA LEU A 376 -5.26 -0.60 -4.48
C LEU A 376 -5.34 -0.63 -2.95
N LYS A 377 -5.98 0.36 -2.32
CA LYS A 377 -6.23 0.38 -0.87
C LYS A 377 -7.14 -0.78 -0.44
N ASN A 378 -8.28 -0.98 -1.12
CA ASN A 378 -9.23 -2.04 -0.83
C ASN A 378 -8.63 -3.45 -1.03
N ARG A 379 -7.72 -3.63 -2.01
CA ARG A 379 -7.05 -4.91 -2.25
C ARG A 379 -6.00 -5.23 -1.17
N ARG A 380 -5.30 -4.21 -0.65
CA ARG A 380 -4.38 -4.38 0.51
C ARG A 380 -5.13 -4.80 1.78
N GLU A 381 -6.34 -4.29 1.96
CA GLU A 381 -7.19 -4.61 3.11
C GLU A 381 -7.88 -5.98 3.00
N ASN A 382 -7.95 -6.60 1.80
CA ASN A 382 -8.71 -7.83 1.53
C ASN A 382 -7.88 -8.90 0.77
N ALA A 383 -6.67 -9.23 1.24
CA ALA A 383 -5.73 -10.13 0.54
C ALA A 383 -6.13 -11.63 0.45
N GLY A 384 -7.43 -11.97 0.45
CA GLY A 384 -7.95 -13.34 0.39
C GLY A 384 -9.03 -13.62 -0.67
N MET A 385 -9.39 -12.67 -1.54
CA MET A 385 -10.49 -12.86 -2.50
C MET A 385 -10.02 -12.80 -3.96
N THR A 386 -10.31 -13.84 -4.74
CA THR A 386 -9.91 -14.01 -6.15
C THR A 386 -10.72 -13.15 -7.15
N ASP A 387 -10.17 -13.02 -8.35
CA ASP A 387 -10.39 -12.10 -9.50
C ASP A 387 -11.80 -11.62 -9.94
N ASN A 388 -12.89 -11.88 -9.21
CA ASN A 388 -14.26 -11.52 -9.62
C ASN A 388 -14.64 -10.03 -9.44
N LEU A 389 -13.86 -9.23 -8.71
CA LEU A 389 -14.20 -7.83 -8.42
C LEU A 389 -14.05 -6.89 -9.62
N PHE A 390 -13.16 -7.21 -10.58
CA PHE A 390 -12.92 -6.33 -11.74
C PHE A 390 -13.99 -6.47 -12.82
N LYS A 391 -14.62 -7.65 -12.95
CA LYS A 391 -15.76 -7.87 -13.86
C LYS A 391 -17.03 -7.18 -13.37
N ASN A 392 -17.22 -7.04 -12.06
CA ASN A 392 -18.43 -6.45 -11.47
C ASN A 392 -18.36 -4.91 -11.30
N LEU A 393 -17.17 -4.30 -11.35
CA LEU A 393 -17.04 -2.83 -11.44
C LEU A 393 -17.22 -2.30 -12.86
N GLN A 394 -17.32 -3.19 -13.86
CA GLN A 394 -17.52 -2.87 -15.28
C GLN A 394 -18.94 -3.13 -15.79
N THR A 395 -19.89 -3.54 -14.95
CA THR A 395 -21.29 -3.73 -15.37
C THR A 395 -22.02 -2.39 -15.54
N ASP A 396 -21.81 -1.78 -16.70
CA ASP A 396 -22.77 -1.15 -17.63
C ASP A 396 -24.02 -0.36 -17.16
N ASN A 397 -24.07 0.15 -15.91
CA ASN A 397 -25.21 0.98 -15.45
C ASN A 397 -25.11 2.49 -15.77
N ASP A 398 -24.05 2.96 -16.42
CA ASP A 398 -23.85 4.38 -16.76
C ASP A 398 -24.15 4.74 -18.23
N ASN A 399 -24.57 3.78 -19.06
CA ASN A 399 -24.94 4.04 -20.46
C ASN A 399 -26.32 4.70 -20.51
N LYS A 400 -26.37 6.03 -20.63
CA LYS A 400 -27.61 6.74 -20.96
C LYS A 400 -27.87 6.62 -22.46
N THR A 401 -28.98 5.98 -22.82
CA THR A 401 -29.53 6.06 -24.18
C THR A 401 -30.08 7.46 -24.38
N LEU A 402 -29.49 8.23 -25.30
CA LEU A 402 -29.75 9.67 -25.46
C LEU A 402 -30.81 10.00 -26.51
N VAL A 403 -31.88 9.20 -26.62
CA VAL A 403 -32.95 9.27 -27.65
C VAL A 403 -32.62 8.43 -28.89
N LEU A 404 -33.63 7.69 -29.38
CA LEU A 404 -33.62 7.08 -30.71
C LEU A 404 -33.52 8.19 -31.77
N PHE A 405 -32.55 8.07 -32.68
CA PHE A 405 -32.49 8.98 -33.82
C PHE A 405 -33.79 8.91 -34.66
N PRO A 406 -34.10 9.94 -35.47
CA PRO A 406 -35.16 9.84 -36.46
C PRO A 406 -34.94 8.60 -37.35
N PRO A 407 -36.01 7.92 -37.83
CA PRO A 407 -35.92 6.69 -38.65
C PRO A 407 -35.02 6.79 -39.88
N THR A 408 -34.65 8.01 -40.29
CA THR A 408 -33.68 8.30 -41.35
C THR A 408 -32.31 7.64 -41.16
N TYR A 409 -31.94 7.20 -39.96
CA TYR A 409 -30.66 6.53 -39.71
C TYR A 409 -30.74 5.00 -39.90
N ASP A 410 -31.92 4.41 -39.91
CA ASP A 410 -32.08 2.94 -39.89
C ASP A 410 -31.71 2.27 -41.22
N SER A 411 -31.68 3.03 -42.32
CA SER A 411 -31.26 2.56 -43.66
C SER A 411 -29.90 3.11 -44.11
N THR A 412 -29.30 4.00 -43.32
CA THR A 412 -28.04 4.68 -43.68
C THR A 412 -26.85 3.80 -43.23
N PRO A 413 -25.82 3.58 -44.07
CA PRO A 413 -24.61 2.90 -43.63
C PRO A 413 -24.06 3.55 -42.35
N ILE A 414 -23.63 2.75 -41.37
CA ILE A 414 -23.25 3.24 -40.02
C ILE A 414 -22.21 4.36 -40.08
N HIS A 415 -21.41 4.31 -41.12
CA HIS A 415 -20.28 5.18 -41.35
C HIS A 415 -20.74 6.56 -41.88
N VAL A 416 -21.80 6.62 -42.68
CA VAL A 416 -22.47 7.88 -43.09
C VAL A 416 -23.22 8.46 -41.89
N ALA A 417 -23.89 7.60 -41.12
CA ALA A 417 -24.54 7.98 -39.86
C ALA A 417 -23.53 8.58 -38.86
N PHE A 418 -22.34 8.00 -38.75
CA PHE A 418 -21.28 8.49 -37.88
C PHE A 418 -20.71 9.83 -38.36
N LYS A 419 -20.47 10.00 -39.67
CA LYS A 419 -20.06 11.29 -40.24
C LYS A 419 -21.07 12.39 -39.91
N LYS A 420 -22.37 12.09 -40.04
CA LYS A 420 -23.46 12.99 -39.68
C LYS A 420 -23.51 13.28 -38.18
N LEU A 421 -23.29 12.27 -37.33
CA LEU A 421 -23.16 12.46 -35.87
C LEU A 421 -22.01 13.42 -35.53
N VAL A 422 -20.83 13.24 -36.13
CA VAL A 422 -19.68 14.13 -35.93
C VAL A 422 -20.03 15.56 -36.35
N PHE A 423 -20.70 15.70 -37.50
CA PHE A 423 -21.17 17.00 -38.00
C PHE A 423 -22.17 17.67 -37.04
N ASP A 424 -23.14 16.90 -36.54
CA ASP A 424 -24.16 17.37 -35.60
C ASP A 424 -23.55 17.76 -34.24
N LEU A 425 -22.61 16.97 -33.72
CA LEU A 425 -21.94 17.21 -32.44
C LEU A 425 -21.00 18.43 -32.50
N ILE A 426 -20.26 18.60 -33.60
CA ILE A 426 -19.39 19.76 -33.81
C ILE A 426 -20.20 21.00 -34.23
N GLY A 427 -21.43 20.79 -34.72
CA GLY A 427 -22.37 21.85 -35.08
C GLY A 427 -22.00 22.58 -36.36
N ASN A 428 -21.43 21.90 -37.36
CA ASN A 428 -21.02 22.47 -38.66
C ASN A 428 -20.01 23.62 -38.54
N ARG A 429 -19.24 23.66 -37.45
CA ARG A 429 -18.25 24.70 -37.24
C ARG A 429 -17.06 24.47 -38.17
N PRO A 430 -16.58 25.50 -38.89
CA PRO A 430 -15.40 25.36 -39.74
C PRO A 430 -14.12 25.21 -38.92
N ILE A 431 -14.11 25.68 -37.66
CA ILE A 431 -12.93 25.60 -36.78
C ILE A 431 -13.31 25.08 -35.39
N VAL A 432 -12.58 24.06 -34.93
CA VAL A 432 -12.62 23.54 -33.57
C VAL A 432 -11.27 23.78 -32.90
N TYR A 433 -11.26 24.42 -31.74
CA TYR A 433 -10.09 24.55 -30.89
C TYR A 433 -10.10 23.45 -29.85
N THR A 434 -9.03 22.66 -29.74
CA THR A 434 -8.88 21.67 -28.69
C THR A 434 -7.50 21.76 -28.04
N LYS A 435 -7.39 21.49 -26.73
CA LYS A 435 -6.05 21.36 -26.12
C LYS A 435 -5.39 20.06 -26.58
N LYS A 436 -6.14 18.96 -26.67
CA LYS A 436 -5.64 17.65 -27.11
C LYS A 436 -6.54 17.05 -28.18
N LEU A 437 -5.95 16.69 -29.31
CA LEU A 437 -6.54 15.85 -30.34
C LEU A 437 -5.88 14.47 -30.26
N GLU A 438 -6.67 13.44 -29.95
CA GLU A 438 -6.17 12.07 -29.79
C GLU A 438 -6.79 11.14 -30.83
N PHE A 439 -5.93 10.31 -31.43
CA PHE A 439 -6.34 9.16 -32.21
C PHE A 439 -6.09 7.90 -31.36
N PRO A 440 -7.14 7.38 -30.68
CA PRO A 440 -6.99 6.32 -29.71
C PRO A 440 -6.57 5.01 -30.38
N LYS A 441 -5.88 4.15 -29.61
CA LYS A 441 -5.44 2.84 -30.08
C LYS A 441 -6.63 1.97 -30.44
N ILE A 442 -6.63 1.45 -31.66
CA ILE A 442 -7.58 0.42 -32.06
C ILE A 442 -6.78 -0.84 -32.40
N LYS A 443 -7.37 -2.03 -32.19
CA LYS A 443 -6.65 -3.31 -32.23
C LYS A 443 -5.93 -3.47 -33.59
N LYS A 444 -4.63 -3.81 -33.52
CA LYS A 444 -3.69 -3.91 -34.65
C LYS A 444 -4.31 -4.73 -35.80
N LYS A 445 -4.57 -4.12 -36.97
CA LYS A 445 -4.52 -4.68 -38.36
C LYS A 445 -5.41 -4.00 -39.41
N GLU A 446 -6.18 -2.97 -39.09
CA GLU A 446 -7.08 -2.35 -40.08
C GLU A 446 -6.59 -0.95 -40.50
N PHE A 447 -6.92 -0.54 -41.73
CA PHE A 447 -6.88 0.86 -42.18
C PHE A 447 -8.09 1.61 -41.63
N TRP A 448 -7.99 2.92 -41.46
CA TRP A 448 -8.98 3.72 -40.71
C TRP A 448 -9.48 4.87 -41.57
N ILE A 449 -10.77 5.15 -41.52
CA ILE A 449 -11.35 6.34 -42.16
C ILE A 449 -11.98 7.19 -41.07
N TYR A 450 -11.29 8.27 -40.71
CA TYR A 450 -11.78 9.29 -39.81
C TYR A 450 -12.63 10.27 -40.59
N ARG A 451 -13.93 10.29 -40.30
CA ARG A 451 -14.90 10.98 -41.13
C ARG A 451 -15.08 12.40 -40.67
N PHE A 452 -14.43 13.33 -41.37
CA PHE A 452 -14.53 14.76 -41.09
C PHE A 452 -15.34 15.49 -42.17
N PRO A 453 -15.92 16.65 -41.85
CA PRO A 453 -16.42 17.58 -42.85
C PRO A 453 -15.26 18.16 -43.68
N GLU A 454 -15.48 18.37 -44.97
CA GLU A 454 -14.45 18.79 -45.94
C GLU A 454 -13.72 20.09 -45.55
N ASP A 455 -14.43 21.01 -44.91
CA ASP A 455 -13.88 22.31 -44.52
C ASP A 455 -13.48 22.40 -43.03
N LEU A 456 -13.54 21.29 -42.27
CA LEU A 456 -13.24 21.32 -40.84
C LEU A 456 -11.73 21.51 -40.60
N LYS A 457 -11.38 22.56 -39.84
CA LYS A 457 -10.05 22.77 -39.28
C LYS A 457 -10.05 22.56 -37.77
N ILE A 458 -9.10 21.79 -37.27
CA ILE A 458 -8.90 21.51 -35.86
C ILE A 458 -7.61 22.18 -35.41
N GLN A 459 -7.75 23.24 -34.63
CA GLN A 459 -6.61 23.88 -33.98
C GLN A 459 -6.34 23.16 -32.65
N ALA A 460 -5.48 22.14 -32.72
CA ALA A 460 -5.00 21.40 -31.55
C ALA A 460 -3.74 22.05 -30.95
N GLU A 461 -3.55 21.95 -29.63
CA GLU A 461 -2.25 22.23 -29.00
C GLU A 461 -1.38 20.97 -28.92
N VAL A 462 -2.00 19.82 -28.67
CA VAL A 462 -1.36 18.50 -28.57
C VAL A 462 -2.02 17.56 -29.58
N LEU A 463 -1.21 16.88 -30.38
CA LEU A 463 -1.64 15.74 -31.18
C LEU A 463 -1.05 14.46 -30.59
N GLU A 464 -1.88 13.46 -30.33
CA GLU A 464 -1.42 12.19 -29.75
C GLU A 464 -1.96 11.00 -30.52
N THR A 465 -1.08 10.06 -30.86
CA THR A 465 -1.47 8.71 -31.25
C THR A 465 -1.22 7.75 -30.10
N ASP A 466 -2.26 7.01 -29.74
CA ASP A 466 -2.11 5.93 -28.78
C ASP A 466 -1.79 4.63 -29.52
N GLY A 467 -0.54 4.17 -29.41
CA GLY A 467 -0.16 2.81 -29.75
C GLY A 467 -0.17 2.40 -31.23
N PHE A 468 -0.19 3.36 -32.15
CA PHE A 468 0.18 3.17 -33.57
C PHE A 468 0.93 4.41 -34.09
N SER A 469 1.78 4.21 -35.11
CA SER A 469 2.45 5.30 -35.82
C SER A 469 1.69 5.67 -37.09
N PHE A 470 1.77 6.94 -37.47
CA PHE A 470 1.33 7.37 -38.78
C PHE A 470 2.33 6.96 -39.86
N SER A 471 1.83 6.76 -41.07
CA SER A 471 2.65 6.89 -42.28
C SER A 471 2.88 8.38 -42.61
N TYR A 472 3.76 8.67 -43.57
CA TYR A 472 3.91 10.03 -44.07
C TYR A 472 2.62 10.53 -44.73
N ASP A 473 1.97 9.68 -45.52
CA ASP A 473 0.71 9.99 -46.21
C ASP A 473 -0.45 10.26 -45.24
N ASP A 474 -0.49 9.55 -44.10
CA ASP A 474 -1.48 9.80 -43.05
C ASP A 474 -1.32 11.21 -42.48
N LEU A 475 -0.06 11.65 -42.29
CA LEU A 475 0.23 13.00 -41.82
C LEU A 475 -0.09 14.08 -42.83
N ASP A 476 0.08 13.81 -44.13
CA ASP A 476 -0.37 14.71 -45.19
C ASP A 476 -1.89 14.89 -45.15
N GLN A 477 -2.64 13.81 -44.92
CA GLN A 477 -4.09 13.89 -44.77
C GLN A 477 -4.51 14.62 -43.48
N ILE A 478 -3.85 14.34 -42.35
CA ILE A 478 -4.08 15.06 -41.10
C ILE A 478 -3.73 16.55 -41.25
N SER A 479 -2.70 16.90 -42.02
CA SER A 479 -2.31 18.29 -42.25
C SER A 479 -3.43 19.12 -42.87
N ARG A 480 -4.29 18.49 -43.69
CA ARG A 480 -5.44 19.14 -44.32
C ARG A 480 -6.52 19.52 -43.30
N ILE A 481 -6.67 18.78 -42.21
CA ILE A 481 -7.65 19.09 -41.16
C ILE A 481 -7.05 19.87 -40.00
N LEU A 482 -5.72 19.98 -39.86
CA LEU A 482 -5.12 20.76 -38.77
C LEU A 482 -5.17 22.26 -39.05
N GLY A 483 -5.37 23.04 -37.98
CA GLY A 483 -5.26 24.50 -38.02
C GLY A 483 -3.81 24.96 -38.26
N PRO A 484 -3.60 26.20 -38.73
CA PRO A 484 -2.29 26.69 -39.17
C PRO A 484 -1.28 26.92 -38.05
N LYS A 485 -1.70 26.98 -36.77
CA LYS A 485 -0.73 27.19 -35.68
C LYS A 485 0.01 25.87 -35.37
N PRO A 486 1.34 25.91 -35.19
CA PRO A 486 2.12 24.73 -34.89
C PRO A 486 1.73 24.11 -33.54
N LEU A 487 1.84 22.79 -33.45
CA LEU A 487 1.55 22.04 -32.24
C LEU A 487 2.55 22.39 -31.11
N LYS A 488 2.05 22.46 -29.88
CA LYS A 488 2.90 22.52 -28.69
C LYS A 488 3.55 21.16 -28.43
N GLU A 489 2.83 20.07 -28.70
CA GLU A 489 3.33 18.72 -28.50
C GLU A 489 2.77 17.77 -29.57
N PHE A 490 3.62 16.87 -30.05
CA PHE A 490 3.24 15.76 -30.91
C PHE A 490 3.71 14.47 -30.27
N THR A 491 2.81 13.52 -30.05
CA THR A 491 3.07 12.25 -29.36
C THR A 491 2.81 11.09 -30.31
N THR A 492 3.81 10.22 -30.51
CA THR A 492 3.70 9.02 -31.36
C THR A 492 4.57 7.88 -30.82
N PRO A 493 4.23 6.61 -31.07
CA PRO A 493 5.18 5.51 -30.97
C PRO A 493 6.33 5.65 -31.96
N LEU A 494 7.46 5.07 -31.59
CA LEU A 494 8.66 5.01 -32.41
C LEU A 494 8.65 3.77 -33.33
N ASP A 495 7.82 3.81 -34.37
CA ASP A 495 7.73 2.70 -35.34
C ASP A 495 8.20 3.09 -36.75
N ASN A 496 8.17 4.38 -37.11
CA ASN A 496 8.53 4.86 -38.44
C ASN A 496 9.44 6.11 -38.34
N TYR A 497 10.59 6.10 -39.02
CA TYR A 497 11.49 7.26 -39.05
C TYR A 497 11.10 8.33 -40.06
N GLU A 498 10.38 7.96 -41.11
CA GLU A 498 10.06 8.84 -42.23
C GLU A 498 9.18 10.00 -41.77
N ILE A 499 8.26 9.74 -40.84
CA ILE A 499 7.36 10.76 -40.30
C ILE A 499 8.10 11.90 -39.60
N PHE A 500 9.29 11.69 -39.04
CA PHE A 500 10.00 12.77 -38.35
C PHE A 500 10.50 13.87 -39.29
N GLN A 501 10.49 13.63 -40.60
CA GLN A 501 10.75 14.66 -41.61
C GLN A 501 9.50 15.48 -41.97
N HIS A 502 8.31 15.03 -41.57
CA HIS A 502 7.05 15.69 -41.88
C HIS A 502 6.96 17.08 -41.20
N PRO A 503 6.48 18.13 -41.89
CA PRO A 503 6.41 19.48 -41.35
C PRO A 503 5.64 19.60 -40.03
N ILE A 504 4.55 18.84 -39.84
CA ILE A 504 3.78 18.84 -38.58
C ILE A 504 4.69 18.50 -37.39
N ILE A 505 5.53 17.47 -37.54
CA ILE A 505 6.40 17.00 -36.46
C ILE A 505 7.58 17.96 -36.29
N ARG A 506 8.26 18.34 -37.38
CA ARG A 506 9.41 19.26 -37.33
C ARG A 506 9.06 20.63 -36.73
N ASN A 507 7.85 21.12 -37.01
CA ASN A 507 7.36 22.40 -36.51
C ASN A 507 6.73 22.31 -35.11
N SER A 508 6.51 21.10 -34.59
CA SER A 508 6.01 20.92 -33.23
C SER A 508 7.05 21.43 -32.22
N ARG A 509 6.61 21.97 -31.08
CA ARG A 509 7.57 22.47 -30.08
C ARG A 509 8.22 21.34 -29.28
N LYS A 510 7.56 20.19 -29.16
CA LYS A 510 7.99 19.03 -28.39
C LYS A 510 7.50 17.75 -29.07
N LEU A 511 8.42 16.83 -29.29
CA LEU A 511 8.15 15.50 -29.80
C LEU A 511 8.23 14.50 -28.66
N VAL A 512 7.12 13.83 -28.35
CA VAL A 512 7.04 12.76 -27.38
C VAL A 512 7.01 11.42 -28.12
N LEU A 513 7.92 10.52 -27.76
CA LEU A 513 8.04 9.20 -28.37
C LEU A 513 7.75 8.14 -27.32
N SER A 514 6.76 7.29 -27.57
CA SER A 514 6.53 6.10 -26.76
C SER A 514 7.28 4.90 -27.33
N ALA A 515 7.39 3.83 -26.53
CA ALA A 515 8.03 2.59 -26.97
C ALA A 515 7.32 2.05 -28.23
N GLY A 516 8.07 1.94 -29.33
CA GLY A 516 7.61 1.39 -30.60
C GLY A 516 8.36 0.11 -30.99
N GLU A 517 8.17 -0.31 -32.23
CA GLU A 517 8.76 -1.51 -32.84
C GLU A 517 10.21 -1.29 -33.31
N VAL A 518 10.65 -0.03 -33.45
CA VAL A 518 11.98 0.30 -33.96
C VAL A 518 12.89 0.83 -32.85
N ASP A 519 14.16 0.40 -32.86
CA ASP A 519 15.19 0.91 -31.96
C ASP A 519 15.48 2.38 -32.26
N PHE A 520 15.50 3.23 -31.22
CA PHE A 520 15.77 4.68 -31.33
C PHE A 520 17.18 5.01 -31.82
N ASP A 521 17.21 5.66 -32.99
CA ASP A 521 18.37 6.21 -33.67
C ASP A 521 18.30 7.74 -33.61
N HIS A 522 19.10 8.32 -32.72
CA HIS A 522 19.20 9.77 -32.52
C HIS A 522 19.78 10.53 -33.72
N GLN A 523 20.32 9.86 -34.74
CA GLN A 523 20.84 10.51 -35.94
C GLN A 523 19.72 10.83 -36.94
N ARG A 524 18.64 10.05 -36.92
CA ARG A 524 17.50 10.19 -37.85
C ARG A 524 16.48 11.22 -37.40
N ILE A 525 16.45 11.56 -36.10
CA ILE A 525 15.44 12.45 -35.52
C ILE A 525 16.04 13.85 -35.29
N GLN A 526 15.78 14.75 -36.23
CA GLN A 526 16.17 16.15 -36.14
C GLN A 526 15.08 17.00 -35.49
N HIS A 527 14.81 16.74 -34.20
CA HIS A 527 13.84 17.52 -33.43
C HIS A 527 14.51 18.17 -32.23
N ARG A 528 14.20 19.45 -31.98
CA ARG A 528 14.89 20.24 -30.95
C ARG A 528 14.58 19.77 -29.54
N ASN A 529 13.34 19.35 -29.26
CA ASN A 529 12.92 18.90 -27.93
C ASN A 529 12.30 17.50 -28.05
N ILE A 530 13.03 16.47 -27.65
CA ILE A 530 12.58 15.08 -27.70
C ILE A 530 12.30 14.60 -26.27
N HIS A 531 11.21 13.88 -26.08
CA HIS A 531 10.86 13.25 -24.81
C HIS A 531 10.52 11.78 -25.04
N LEU A 532 11.25 10.84 -24.44
CA LEU A 532 10.95 9.41 -24.50
C LEU A 532 10.08 8.99 -23.31
N THR A 533 8.86 8.59 -23.59
CA THR A 533 7.99 7.90 -22.63
C THR A 533 8.22 6.39 -22.71
N ASP A 534 8.21 5.73 -21.55
CA ASP A 534 8.18 4.26 -21.45
C ASP A 534 9.34 3.48 -22.12
N SER A 535 10.52 4.09 -22.27
CA SER A 535 11.66 3.36 -22.84
C SER A 535 12.37 2.50 -21.79
N LYS A 536 12.21 1.18 -21.91
CA LYS A 536 13.02 0.17 -21.19
C LYS A 536 14.52 0.32 -21.42
N GLN A 537 14.91 1.05 -22.48
CA GLN A 537 16.28 1.29 -22.91
C GLN A 537 16.69 2.77 -22.78
N LEU A 538 15.99 3.57 -21.96
CA LEU A 538 16.27 5.01 -21.82
C LEU A 538 17.75 5.32 -21.60
N MET A 539 18.46 4.52 -20.79
CA MET A 539 19.89 4.70 -20.56
C MET A 539 20.75 4.48 -21.81
N ASN A 540 20.39 3.53 -22.67
CA ASN A 540 21.07 3.30 -23.94
C ASN A 540 20.88 4.50 -24.87
N HIS A 541 19.65 5.02 -24.96
CA HIS A 541 19.36 6.21 -25.77
C HIS A 541 20.02 7.47 -25.23
N ILE A 542 20.09 7.65 -23.91
CA ILE A 542 20.85 8.75 -23.30
C ILE A 542 22.34 8.65 -23.65
N ASN A 543 22.91 7.44 -23.56
CA ASN A 543 24.32 7.23 -23.91
C ASN A 543 24.58 7.51 -25.39
N ALA A 544 23.68 7.04 -26.27
CA ALA A 544 23.76 7.27 -27.70
C ALA A 544 23.61 8.77 -28.01
N TRP A 545 22.64 9.45 -27.40
CA TRP A 545 22.42 10.88 -27.55
C TRP A 545 23.64 11.72 -27.11
N ILE A 546 24.26 11.39 -25.96
CA ILE A 546 25.48 12.06 -25.46
C ILE A 546 26.67 11.92 -26.42
N ARG A 547 26.82 10.75 -27.08
CA ARG A 547 27.97 10.45 -27.96
C ARG A 547 27.94 11.23 -29.28
N ASN A 548 26.79 11.76 -29.66
CA ASN A 548 26.62 12.38 -30.98
C ASN A 548 26.67 13.91 -30.83
N PRO A 549 27.27 14.63 -31.79
CA PRO A 549 27.26 16.08 -31.79
C PRO A 549 25.80 16.57 -31.81
N LYS A 550 25.52 17.63 -31.04
CA LYS A 550 24.18 18.20 -30.91
C LYS A 550 24.27 19.71 -31.08
N ASP A 551 23.28 20.27 -31.77
CA ASP A 551 23.16 21.71 -31.87
C ASP A 551 22.79 22.31 -30.52
N ILE A 552 23.28 23.53 -30.28
CA ILE A 552 22.98 24.28 -29.06
C ILE A 552 21.46 24.47 -28.96
N GLY A 553 20.91 24.12 -27.80
CA GLY A 553 19.49 24.23 -27.52
C GLY A 553 18.67 23.00 -27.89
N MET A 554 19.31 21.89 -28.30
CA MET A 554 18.65 20.58 -28.31
C MET A 554 18.45 20.07 -26.88
N GLU A 555 17.23 19.61 -26.58
CA GLU A 555 16.83 18.99 -25.33
C GLU A 555 16.34 17.58 -25.58
N PHE A 556 16.75 16.66 -24.70
CA PHE A 556 16.27 15.30 -24.66
C PHE A 556 15.80 15.00 -23.25
N SER A 557 14.66 14.37 -23.10
CA SER A 557 14.23 13.89 -21.80
C SER A 557 13.61 12.51 -21.91
N GLY A 558 13.47 11.83 -20.79
CA GLY A 558 12.69 10.60 -20.77
C GLY A 558 12.34 10.14 -19.38
N ASP A 559 11.22 9.44 -19.30
CA ASP A 559 10.66 8.93 -18.07
C ASP A 559 11.33 7.61 -17.69
N VAL A 560 11.80 7.52 -16.45
CA VAL A 560 12.49 6.33 -15.97
C VAL A 560 11.46 5.34 -15.45
N GLU A 561 10.98 4.47 -16.35
CA GLU A 561 10.02 3.40 -16.04
C GLU A 561 10.48 2.56 -14.86
N SER A 562 9.65 2.46 -13.83
CA SER A 562 9.88 1.51 -12.75
C SER A 562 9.31 0.15 -13.12
N ARG A 563 10.14 -0.65 -13.83
CA ARG A 563 9.80 -1.99 -14.38
C ARG A 563 9.06 -2.92 -13.44
N ARG A 564 9.19 -2.73 -12.12
CA ARG A 564 8.58 -3.57 -11.10
C ARG A 564 7.33 -2.96 -10.49
N SER A 565 7.12 -1.66 -10.58
CA SER A 565 6.07 -0.98 -9.81
C SER A 565 4.66 -1.42 -10.15
N ILE A 566 4.35 -1.88 -11.36
CA ILE A 566 2.97 -2.31 -11.63
C ILE A 566 2.64 -3.65 -10.94
N ARG A 567 3.58 -4.62 -10.88
CA ARG A 567 3.37 -5.89 -10.17
C ARG A 567 3.71 -5.80 -8.68
N ILE A 568 4.70 -4.99 -8.29
CA ILE A 568 5.23 -4.86 -6.93
C ILE A 568 4.50 -3.80 -6.10
N ALA A 569 3.91 -2.74 -6.70
CA ALA A 569 3.09 -1.79 -5.91
C ALA A 569 1.88 -2.46 -5.24
N MET A 570 1.51 -3.67 -5.69
CA MET A 570 0.51 -4.50 -5.04
C MET A 570 1.02 -5.22 -3.78
N THR A 571 2.34 -5.37 -3.55
CA THR A 571 2.88 -6.23 -2.48
C THR A 571 4.06 -5.68 -1.66
N TYR A 572 4.77 -4.62 -2.08
CA TYR A 572 5.92 -4.07 -1.33
C TYR A 572 5.90 -2.54 -1.20
N ASP A 573 6.74 -2.03 -0.29
CA ASP A 573 7.02 -0.61 -0.07
C ASP A 573 7.65 0.05 -1.31
N VAL A 574 6.83 0.82 -2.03
CA VAL A 574 7.18 1.53 -3.27
C VAL A 574 8.28 2.58 -3.03
N ASP A 575 8.41 3.10 -1.81
CA ASP A 575 9.37 4.16 -1.51
C ASP A 575 10.80 3.63 -1.43
N LEU A 576 11.03 2.43 -0.88
CA LEU A 576 12.34 1.80 -0.83
C LEU A 576 12.91 1.50 -2.23
N GLU A 577 12.06 1.01 -3.15
CA GLU A 577 12.48 0.77 -4.54
C GLU A 577 12.82 2.09 -5.24
N ASN A 578 12.02 3.13 -5.04
CA ASN A 578 12.28 4.46 -5.58
C ASN A 578 13.60 5.04 -5.05
N ILE A 579 13.88 4.92 -3.75
CA ILE A 579 15.14 5.36 -3.13
C ILE A 579 16.35 4.62 -3.73
N SER A 580 16.27 3.29 -3.85
CA SER A 580 17.33 2.46 -4.43
C SER A 580 17.61 2.84 -5.89
N LYS A 581 16.54 3.07 -6.66
CA LYS A 581 16.62 3.46 -8.06
C LYS A 581 17.18 4.88 -8.23
N GLU A 582 16.76 5.83 -7.39
CA GLU A 582 17.32 7.18 -7.32
C GLU A 582 18.82 7.13 -7.07
N ALA A 583 19.25 6.36 -6.07
CA ALA A 583 20.66 6.19 -5.71
C ALA A 583 21.48 5.63 -6.87
N ARG A 584 20.97 4.59 -7.55
CA ARG A 584 21.62 3.99 -8.73
C ARG A 584 21.75 4.98 -9.89
N ILE A 585 20.71 5.77 -10.17
CA ILE A 585 20.77 6.79 -11.22
C ILE A 585 21.80 7.87 -10.88
N LYS A 586 21.81 8.35 -9.62
CA LYS A 586 22.81 9.31 -9.14
C LYS A 586 24.22 8.75 -9.26
N GLU A 587 24.44 7.46 -8.96
CA GLU A 587 25.74 6.80 -9.15
C GLU A 587 26.17 6.80 -10.62
N ILE A 588 25.26 6.48 -11.54
CA ILE A 588 25.54 6.52 -12.99
C ILE A 588 25.89 7.94 -13.45
N MET A 589 25.11 8.94 -13.03
CA MET A 589 25.37 10.34 -13.34
C MET A 589 26.73 10.79 -12.78
N TYR A 590 27.04 10.45 -11.53
CA TYR A 590 28.32 10.76 -10.91
C TYR A 590 29.50 10.09 -11.65
N GLY A 591 29.36 8.81 -12.03
CA GLY A 591 30.37 8.12 -12.83
C GLY A 591 30.61 8.80 -14.18
N LYS A 592 29.55 9.26 -14.85
CA LYS A 592 29.65 10.06 -16.09
C LYS A 592 30.32 11.42 -15.86
N LYS A 593 29.98 12.12 -14.78
CA LYS A 593 30.64 13.37 -14.36
C LYS A 593 32.15 13.15 -14.26
N CYS A 594 32.60 12.15 -13.51
CA CYS A 594 34.03 11.90 -13.31
C CYS A 594 34.75 11.54 -14.62
N ARG A 595 34.17 10.68 -15.47
CA ARG A 595 34.81 10.24 -16.74
C ARG A 595 34.92 11.35 -17.79
N SER A 596 34.02 12.33 -17.75
CA SER A 596 33.99 13.43 -18.73
C SER A 596 34.66 14.72 -18.25
N GLY A 597 35.23 14.74 -17.03
CA GLY A 597 35.67 15.99 -16.41
C GLY A 597 34.51 16.96 -16.11
N GLY A 598 33.30 16.43 -15.95
CA GLY A 598 32.11 17.21 -15.66
C GLY A 598 32.10 17.80 -14.25
N ARG A 599 31.18 18.75 -14.02
CA ARG A 599 31.01 19.46 -12.74
C ARG A 599 29.55 19.39 -12.27
N ARG A 600 29.31 19.50 -10.96
CA ARG A 600 27.93 19.64 -10.45
C ARG A 600 27.45 21.06 -10.71
N VAL A 601 26.21 21.21 -11.15
CA VAL A 601 25.64 22.51 -11.52
C VAL A 601 24.29 22.75 -10.85
N LYS A 602 23.88 24.01 -10.76
CA LYS A 602 22.53 24.37 -10.31
C LYS A 602 21.50 23.76 -11.27
N ALA A 603 20.38 23.34 -10.68
CA ALA A 603 19.24 22.86 -11.46
C ALA A 603 18.70 23.95 -12.39
N ASP A 604 18.16 23.54 -13.54
CA ASP A 604 17.37 24.42 -14.39
C ASP A 604 16.10 24.86 -13.62
N LYS A 605 15.86 26.17 -13.57
CA LYS A 605 14.73 26.76 -12.81
C LYS A 605 13.36 26.26 -13.32
N ARG A 606 13.27 25.77 -14.55
CA ARG A 606 12.05 25.16 -15.11
C ARG A 606 11.66 23.86 -14.39
N PHE A 607 12.62 23.20 -13.72
CA PHE A 607 12.42 21.91 -13.05
C PHE A 607 12.73 22.03 -11.54
N PRO A 608 11.82 22.60 -10.73
CA PRO A 608 12.05 22.82 -9.30
C PRO A 608 12.29 21.54 -8.50
N ASN A 609 11.86 20.38 -9.02
CA ASN A 609 12.04 19.07 -8.39
C ASN A 609 13.31 18.33 -8.86
N THR A 610 14.31 19.07 -9.35
CA THR A 610 15.58 18.47 -9.76
C THR A 610 16.36 17.98 -8.53
N LEU A 611 16.58 16.67 -8.46
CA LEU A 611 17.31 16.00 -7.38
C LEU A 611 18.82 16.07 -7.56
N TYR A 612 19.28 16.05 -8.82
CA TYR A 612 20.70 16.01 -9.16
C TYR A 612 20.92 16.61 -10.54
N SER A 613 21.98 17.39 -10.71
CA SER A 613 22.33 17.97 -12.02
C SER A 613 23.85 18.11 -12.17
N ILE A 614 24.34 17.71 -13.33
CA ILE A 614 25.75 17.79 -13.72
C ILE A 614 25.86 18.46 -15.08
N SER A 615 27.00 19.10 -15.35
CA SER A 615 27.39 19.53 -16.69
C SER A 615 28.61 18.74 -17.14
N MET A 616 28.63 18.29 -18.39
CA MET A 616 29.70 17.51 -18.99
C MET A 616 30.16 18.22 -20.27
N PRO A 617 31.46 18.55 -20.43
CA PRO A 617 31.95 19.08 -21.70
C PRO A 617 31.82 18.02 -22.80
N GLN A 618 31.44 18.41 -24.02
CA GLN A 618 31.48 17.49 -25.15
C GLN A 618 32.92 17.36 -25.65
N THR A 619 33.41 16.13 -25.78
CA THR A 619 34.76 15.84 -26.29
C THR A 619 34.97 16.34 -27.72
N ASN A 620 33.92 16.38 -28.52
CA ASN A 620 34.00 16.67 -29.97
C ASN A 620 33.55 18.10 -30.33
N ALA A 621 33.11 18.91 -29.36
CA ALA A 621 32.65 20.27 -29.59
C ALA A 621 33.09 21.16 -28.43
N GLN A 622 34.24 21.82 -28.57
CA GLN A 622 34.89 22.61 -27.50
C GLN A 622 33.98 23.69 -26.88
N ASN A 623 32.99 24.16 -27.63
CA ASN A 623 32.07 25.22 -27.20
C ASN A 623 30.71 24.72 -26.69
N THR A 624 30.52 23.40 -26.54
CA THR A 624 29.25 22.80 -26.12
C THR A 624 29.44 21.96 -24.85
N GLU A 625 28.53 22.12 -23.90
CA GLU A 625 28.40 21.26 -22.72
C GLU A 625 26.99 20.66 -22.66
N ILE A 626 26.88 19.45 -22.11
CA ILE A 626 25.61 18.78 -21.86
C ILE A 626 25.29 18.90 -20.37
N GLN A 627 24.20 19.60 -20.06
CA GLN A 627 23.60 19.54 -18.73
C GLN A 627 22.73 18.29 -18.65
N PHE A 628 22.97 17.44 -17.64
CA PHE A 628 22.21 16.23 -17.36
C PHE A 628 21.59 16.34 -15.97
N SER A 629 20.26 16.36 -15.91
CA SER A 629 19.46 16.53 -14.71
C SER A 629 18.55 15.31 -14.44
N LEU A 630 18.42 14.96 -13.16
CA LEU A 630 17.48 13.98 -12.64
C LEU A 630 16.37 14.73 -11.89
N ILE A 631 15.12 14.53 -12.32
CA ILE A 631 13.95 15.25 -11.83
C ILE A 631 13.01 14.24 -11.16
N LYS A 632 12.50 14.57 -9.96
CA LYS A 632 11.46 13.79 -9.29
C LYS A 632 10.09 14.18 -9.84
N GLN A 633 9.33 13.20 -10.33
CA GLN A 633 7.95 13.40 -10.77
C GLN A 633 6.96 13.04 -9.65
N LYS A 634 5.72 13.52 -9.78
CA LYS A 634 4.61 13.16 -8.88
C LYS A 634 3.93 11.84 -9.28
N CYS A 635 4.33 11.24 -10.40
CA CYS A 635 3.75 10.00 -10.91
C CYS A 635 4.42 8.78 -10.25
N TYR A 636 3.62 7.85 -9.71
CA TYR A 636 4.14 6.62 -9.12
C TYR A 636 4.72 5.64 -10.16
N VAL A 637 4.22 5.68 -11.40
CA VAL A 637 4.67 4.78 -12.47
C VAL A 637 6.04 5.21 -13.00
N TYR A 638 6.24 6.53 -13.09
CA TYR A 638 7.45 7.18 -13.57
C TYR A 638 7.96 8.14 -12.49
N PRO A 639 8.52 7.64 -11.37
CA PRO A 639 8.91 8.47 -10.23
C PRO A 639 10.04 9.46 -10.56
N PHE A 640 10.78 9.19 -11.64
CA PHE A 640 11.91 9.99 -12.06
C PHE A 640 11.84 10.28 -13.57
N GLN A 641 12.34 11.45 -13.93
CA GLN A 641 12.60 11.86 -15.31
C GLN A 641 14.06 12.27 -15.44
N MET A 642 14.67 11.87 -16.55
CA MET A 642 15.99 12.34 -16.95
C MET A 642 15.83 13.45 -17.98
N HIS A 643 16.58 14.53 -17.86
CA HIS A 643 16.60 15.65 -18.80
C HIS A 643 18.05 15.97 -19.18
N LEU A 644 18.29 16.13 -20.47
CA LEU A 644 19.57 16.46 -21.08
C LEU A 644 19.38 17.70 -21.95
N LYS A 645 20.31 18.63 -21.85
CA LYS A 645 20.30 19.88 -22.63
C LYS A 645 21.69 20.18 -23.15
N ALA A 646 21.82 20.31 -24.46
CA ALA A 646 23.02 20.83 -25.09
C ALA A 646 23.02 22.37 -25.00
N GLN A 647 24.08 22.95 -24.45
CA GLN A 647 24.20 24.40 -24.28
C GLN A 647 25.64 24.87 -24.47
N LYS A 648 25.84 26.19 -24.61
CA LYS A 648 27.18 26.75 -24.75
C LYS A 648 28.00 26.49 -23.48
N SER A 649 29.25 26.06 -23.65
CA SER A 649 30.16 25.77 -22.54
C SER A 649 30.30 26.98 -21.61
N GLY A 650 30.26 26.75 -20.29
CA GLY A 650 30.40 27.78 -19.27
C GLY A 650 29.10 28.47 -18.87
N THR A 651 27.95 28.10 -19.46
CA THR A 651 26.64 28.65 -19.08
C THR A 651 26.02 27.92 -17.89
N ALA A 652 26.46 26.70 -17.59
CA ALA A 652 26.01 25.95 -16.43
C ALA A 652 26.66 26.49 -15.14
N ILE A 653 25.83 27.03 -14.23
CA ILE A 653 26.29 27.62 -12.97
C ILE A 653 26.79 26.52 -12.03
N PRO A 654 28.08 26.50 -11.63
CA PRO A 654 28.62 25.51 -10.71
C PRO A 654 27.90 25.50 -9.35
N HIS A 655 27.81 24.32 -8.73
CA HIS A 655 27.27 24.17 -7.38
C HIS A 655 28.36 24.44 -6.32
N LEU A 656 28.08 25.27 -5.32
CA LEU A 656 29.04 25.80 -4.33
C LEU A 656 29.88 24.73 -3.59
N PHE A 657 29.35 23.52 -3.43
CA PHE A 657 30.00 22.45 -2.67
C PHE A 657 31.27 21.87 -3.33
N ASP A 658 31.38 21.92 -4.66
CA ASP A 658 32.55 21.35 -5.36
C ASP A 658 33.79 22.28 -5.26
N SER A 659 33.63 23.57 -4.93
CA SER A 659 34.76 24.50 -4.84
C SER A 659 35.59 24.35 -3.56
N ILE A 660 34.99 23.91 -2.44
CA ILE A 660 35.69 23.79 -1.15
C ILE A 660 36.55 22.52 -1.08
N GLN A 661 36.04 21.37 -1.52
CA GLN A 661 36.82 20.11 -1.52
C GLN A 661 37.99 20.15 -2.50
N TYR A 662 37.84 20.86 -3.63
CA TYR A 662 38.93 21.05 -4.58
C TYR A 662 40.10 21.82 -3.94
N VAL A 663 39.83 22.91 -3.22
CA VAL A 663 40.86 23.73 -2.56
C VAL A 663 41.59 22.94 -1.47
N VAL A 664 40.88 22.18 -0.64
CA VAL A 664 41.48 21.36 0.43
C VAL A 664 42.36 20.24 -0.13
N SER A 665 42.03 19.69 -1.30
CA SER A 665 42.79 18.59 -1.90
C SER A 665 44.16 18.99 -2.46
N GLN A 666 44.41 20.28 -2.68
CA GLN A 666 45.59 20.80 -3.39
C GLN A 666 46.76 21.24 -2.48
N ILE A 667 46.64 21.13 -1.14
CA ILE A 667 47.69 21.59 -0.20
C ILE A 667 48.40 20.38 0.45
N PRO A 668 49.64 20.03 0.05
CA PRO A 668 50.34 18.84 0.52
C PRO A 668 50.77 18.87 2.00
N GLU A 669 51.07 20.04 2.58
CA GLU A 669 51.57 20.14 3.96
C GLU A 669 50.54 19.66 5.00
N PHE A 670 49.24 19.90 4.78
CA PHE A 670 48.18 19.44 5.68
C PHE A 670 48.09 17.92 5.78
N ARG A 671 48.46 17.17 4.72
CA ARG A 671 48.40 15.69 4.72
C ARG A 671 49.47 15.03 5.61
N LYS A 672 50.58 15.72 5.93
CA LYS A 672 51.67 15.16 6.75
C LYS A 672 51.41 15.34 8.26
N VAL A 673 50.85 16.47 8.67
CA VAL A 673 50.59 16.78 10.09
C VAL A 673 49.40 15.99 10.65
N GLU A 674 48.38 15.73 9.82
CA GLU A 674 47.19 14.96 10.22
C GLU A 674 47.53 13.49 10.56
N LYS A 675 48.58 12.92 9.93
CA LYS A 675 48.92 11.50 10.04
C LYS A 675 49.84 11.13 11.23
N SER A 676 50.38 12.10 11.95
CA SER A 676 51.29 11.87 13.09
C SER A 676 50.65 11.93 14.48
N LEU A 677 49.38 12.34 14.58
CA LEU A 677 48.66 12.43 15.86
C LEU A 677 47.88 11.13 16.17
N PRO A 678 47.76 10.74 17.46
CA PRO A 678 46.85 9.68 17.88
C PRO A 678 45.42 9.97 17.42
N LEU A 679 44.76 8.95 16.85
CA LEU A 679 43.40 9.08 16.37
C LEU A 679 42.43 8.75 17.51
N HIS A 680 41.60 9.71 17.90
CA HIS A 680 40.50 9.51 18.85
C HIS A 680 39.20 9.31 18.05
N LEU A 681 38.59 8.15 18.23
CA LEU A 681 37.34 7.75 17.58
C LEU A 681 36.25 7.53 18.64
N ASP A 682 35.01 7.86 18.30
CA ASP A 682 33.87 7.46 19.14
C ASP A 682 33.55 5.97 18.92
N SER A 683 33.67 5.50 17.68
CA SER A 683 33.48 4.07 17.36
C SER A 683 34.33 3.60 16.17
N LEU A 684 34.83 2.38 16.27
CA LEU A 684 35.50 1.66 15.21
C LEU A 684 34.83 0.29 15.06
N ASN A 685 34.25 0.03 13.90
CA ASN A 685 33.65 -1.26 13.55
C ASN A 685 34.42 -1.85 12.36
N ILE A 686 34.86 -3.09 12.51
CA ILE A 686 35.65 -3.80 11.50
C ILE A 686 34.88 -5.04 11.09
N GLU A 687 34.57 -5.13 9.80
CA GLU A 687 33.90 -6.27 9.16
C GLU A 687 34.74 -6.79 7.97
N ILE A 688 34.32 -7.92 7.39
CA ILE A 688 35.08 -8.68 6.40
C ILE A 688 35.45 -7.86 5.16
N ASP A 689 34.53 -7.02 4.70
CA ASP A 689 34.65 -6.24 3.46
C ASP A 689 34.57 -4.73 3.71
N LYS A 690 34.46 -4.31 4.97
CA LYS A 690 34.26 -2.91 5.34
C LYS A 690 34.79 -2.51 6.72
N ILE A 691 35.12 -1.24 6.84
CA ILE A 691 35.55 -0.58 8.07
C ILE A 691 34.64 0.62 8.26
N GLN A 692 34.04 0.76 9.44
CA GLN A 692 33.27 1.94 9.81
C GLN A 692 34.01 2.70 10.91
N ILE A 693 34.25 3.98 10.63
CA ILE A 693 34.87 4.95 11.56
C ILE A 693 33.80 5.99 11.85
N ASP A 694 33.32 6.00 13.09
CA ASP A 694 32.20 6.84 13.53
C ASP A 694 30.96 6.69 12.61
N GLN A 695 30.56 7.78 11.94
CA GLN A 695 29.42 7.80 11.02
C GLN A 695 29.80 7.50 9.56
N CYS A 696 31.04 7.11 9.28
CA CYS A 696 31.54 6.85 7.93
C CYS A 696 31.83 5.36 7.73
N GLU A 697 31.25 4.77 6.70
CA GLU A 697 31.50 3.39 6.27
C GLU A 697 32.41 3.38 5.03
N TYR A 698 33.43 2.54 5.07
CA TYR A 698 34.41 2.32 4.00
C TYR A 698 34.37 0.86 3.59
N PHE A 699 34.19 0.54 2.31
CA PHE A 699 34.09 -0.86 1.87
C PHE A 699 34.78 -1.10 0.54
N LEU A 700 35.25 -2.33 0.35
CA LEU A 700 35.87 -2.80 -0.90
C LEU A 700 34.80 -3.37 -1.82
N LYS A 701 34.55 -2.71 -2.95
CA LYS A 701 33.64 -3.25 -3.97
C LYS A 701 34.45 -3.84 -5.11
N ARG A 702 34.36 -5.16 -5.32
CA ARG A 702 34.88 -5.79 -6.55
C ARG A 702 34.01 -5.31 -7.70
N SER A 703 34.63 -4.73 -8.73
CA SER A 703 33.91 -4.39 -9.94
C SER A 703 33.58 -5.68 -10.67
N ASN A 704 32.30 -6.06 -10.68
CA ASN A 704 31.82 -7.09 -11.62
C ASN A 704 32.00 -6.51 -13.02
N LEU A 705 33.09 -6.86 -13.70
CA LEU A 705 33.18 -6.70 -15.14
C LEU A 705 32.07 -7.56 -15.74
N CYS A 706 30.96 -6.93 -16.14
CA CYS A 706 30.20 -7.44 -17.27
C CYS A 706 31.13 -7.35 -18.47
N ILE A 707 31.72 -8.48 -18.87
CA ILE A 707 32.18 -8.63 -20.24
C ILE A 707 30.91 -8.65 -21.08
N ASP A 708 30.79 -7.67 -21.97
CA ASP A 708 29.63 -7.51 -22.84
C ASP A 708 29.41 -8.78 -23.68
N GLY A 709 28.19 -9.31 -23.63
CA GLY A 709 27.69 -10.27 -24.62
C GLY A 709 28.00 -11.74 -24.37
N LEU A 710 27.43 -12.35 -23.33
CA LEU A 710 26.92 -13.73 -23.33
C LEU A 710 26.14 -13.99 -22.03
N SER A 711 24.81 -13.93 -22.13
CA SER A 711 23.89 -14.39 -21.08
C SER A 711 23.96 -15.92 -21.02
N VAL A 712 24.83 -16.49 -20.19
CA VAL A 712 24.75 -17.92 -19.85
C VAL A 712 23.57 -18.12 -18.90
N ARG A 713 22.42 -18.48 -19.46
CA ARG A 713 21.30 -19.10 -18.72
C ARG A 713 21.74 -20.50 -18.32
N GLN A 714 22.06 -20.73 -17.05
CA GLN A 714 22.16 -22.08 -16.49
C GLN A 714 20.75 -22.60 -16.18
N GLN A 715 20.19 -23.39 -17.10
CA GLN A 715 19.08 -24.30 -16.83
C GLN A 715 19.66 -25.65 -16.42
N TRP A 716 19.31 -26.09 -15.22
CA TRP A 716 19.55 -27.47 -14.77
C TRP A 716 18.41 -28.35 -15.32
N PHE A 717 18.74 -29.27 -16.23
CA PHE A 717 17.93 -30.44 -16.54
C PHE A 717 18.85 -31.67 -16.54
N TYR A 718 18.62 -32.57 -15.58
CA TYR A 718 19.20 -33.91 -15.57
C TYR A 718 18.42 -34.78 -16.57
N PHE A 719 19.12 -35.33 -17.57
CA PHE A 719 18.80 -36.64 -18.12
C PHE A 719 20.09 -37.42 -18.39
N TYR A 720 20.12 -38.64 -17.86
CA TYR A 720 21.14 -39.67 -18.08
C TYR A 720 21.14 -40.12 -19.56
N SER A 721 22.32 -40.25 -20.17
CA SER A 721 22.88 -41.50 -20.74
C SER A 721 24.02 -41.21 -21.74
N PRO A 722 25.09 -42.04 -21.84
CA PRO A 722 26.33 -41.70 -22.53
C PRO A 722 26.41 -42.32 -23.93
N LEU A 723 26.97 -41.57 -24.89
CA LEU A 723 27.44 -42.14 -26.16
C LEU A 723 28.85 -41.61 -26.49
N LYS A 724 29.76 -42.59 -26.55
CA LYS A 724 31.17 -42.53 -26.94
C LYS A 724 31.34 -42.02 -28.38
N ILE A 725 32.46 -41.35 -28.65
CA ILE A 725 33.26 -41.35 -29.91
C ILE A 725 34.63 -40.69 -29.60
N PRO A 726 35.72 -41.03 -30.32
CA PRO A 726 37.03 -41.40 -29.75
C PRO A 726 38.12 -40.29 -29.86
N PRO A 727 39.35 -40.49 -29.32
CA PRO A 727 40.34 -39.43 -29.18
C PRO A 727 41.10 -39.22 -30.49
N VAL A 728 41.39 -37.96 -30.81
CA VAL A 728 42.35 -37.59 -31.86
C VAL A 728 43.53 -36.88 -31.20
N ASP A 729 44.71 -37.39 -31.53
CA ASP A 729 46.05 -37.01 -31.11
C ASP A 729 46.32 -35.50 -31.20
N PHE A 730 46.88 -34.95 -30.12
CA PHE A 730 47.60 -33.68 -30.13
C PHE A 730 49.09 -33.98 -30.01
N ASN A 731 49.82 -33.83 -31.11
CA ASN A 731 51.27 -33.73 -31.12
C ASN A 731 51.69 -32.37 -31.67
N GLN A 732 52.70 -31.81 -31.00
CA GLN A 732 53.57 -30.67 -31.36
C GLN A 732 53.25 -29.27 -30.78
N THR A 733 53.75 -29.08 -29.56
CA THR A 733 54.82 -28.12 -29.16
C THR A 733 54.94 -26.76 -29.87
N HIS A 734 54.72 -25.67 -29.12
CA HIS A 734 55.63 -24.50 -28.96
C HIS A 734 55.30 -23.73 -27.65
N TYR A 735 56.33 -23.40 -26.86
CA TYR A 735 56.36 -22.66 -25.58
C TYR A 735 56.18 -21.11 -25.79
N PRO A 736 56.20 -20.25 -24.74
CA PRO A 736 55.17 -20.00 -23.74
C PRO A 736 54.74 -18.51 -23.69
N THR A 737 53.54 -18.20 -23.22
CA THR A 737 53.25 -16.85 -22.68
C THR A 737 52.51 -17.01 -21.37
N GLU A 738 53.21 -16.70 -20.28
CA GLU A 738 52.61 -16.16 -19.07
C GLU A 738 51.76 -14.93 -19.42
N ASP A 739 50.85 -14.59 -18.50
CA ASP A 739 49.89 -13.48 -18.53
C ASP A 739 48.50 -13.81 -19.11
N LEU A 740 47.56 -14.08 -18.18
CA LEU A 740 46.21 -13.50 -18.15
C LEU A 740 45.44 -13.97 -16.90
N TRP A 741 45.87 -13.51 -15.72
CA TRP A 741 44.99 -13.36 -14.55
C TRP A 741 44.96 -11.87 -14.17
N ASN A 742 44.35 -11.05 -15.02
CA ASN A 742 44.10 -9.65 -14.69
C ASN A 742 43.05 -9.59 -13.57
N ALA A 743 43.51 -9.37 -12.34
CA ALA A 743 42.64 -9.12 -11.19
C ALA A 743 41.77 -7.87 -11.46
N SER A 744 40.45 -8.04 -11.44
CA SER A 744 39.51 -6.91 -11.58
C SER A 744 39.85 -5.80 -10.58
N PRO A 745 39.81 -4.51 -10.97
CA PRO A 745 40.15 -3.42 -10.07
C PRO A 745 39.19 -3.39 -8.87
N ILE A 746 39.78 -3.46 -7.68
CA ILE A 746 39.09 -3.32 -6.40
C ILE A 746 38.96 -1.81 -6.13
N GLY A 747 37.71 -1.32 -6.02
CA GLY A 747 37.44 0.09 -5.77
C GLY A 747 37.10 0.35 -4.30
N LEU A 748 37.75 1.34 -3.69
CA LEU A 748 37.39 1.86 -2.38
C LEU A 748 36.19 2.81 -2.47
N ARG A 749 35.20 2.64 -1.59
CA ARG A 749 34.06 3.55 -1.45
C ARG A 749 33.96 4.09 -0.02
N LYS A 750 33.52 5.35 0.12
CA LYS A 750 33.16 6.00 1.39
C LYS A 750 31.68 6.39 1.35
N ARG A 751 30.93 6.08 2.41
CA ARG A 751 29.54 6.52 2.60
C ARG A 751 29.37 7.11 4.00
N GLN A 752 28.64 8.22 4.09
CA GLN A 752 28.18 8.76 5.38
C GLN A 752 26.83 8.12 5.73
N ILE A 753 26.72 7.56 6.94
CA ILE A 753 25.50 6.96 7.46
C ILE A 753 24.68 8.07 8.12
N GLN A 754 23.53 8.43 7.53
CA GLN A 754 22.52 9.25 8.19
C GLN A 754 21.60 8.30 8.96
N ASN A 755 21.67 8.33 10.30
CA ASN A 755 20.97 7.45 11.25
C ASN A 755 21.38 5.98 11.15
N PRO A 756 22.25 5.45 12.04
CA PRO A 756 22.58 4.02 12.02
C PRO A 756 21.31 3.20 12.30
N PRO A 757 20.91 2.28 11.41
CA PRO A 757 19.74 1.45 11.64
C PRO A 757 19.98 0.50 12.81
N ILE A 758 18.99 0.37 13.69
CA ILE A 758 18.88 -0.74 14.64
C ILE A 758 18.41 -1.94 13.79
N ASP A 759 19.34 -2.85 13.52
CA ASP A 759 19.15 -4.13 12.84
C ASP A 759 18.50 -4.09 11.44
N THR A 760 19.32 -4.02 10.39
CA THR A 760 18.88 -4.37 9.03
C THR A 760 19.93 -5.25 8.36
N MET A 761 19.58 -6.53 8.12
CA MET A 761 20.42 -7.49 7.41
C MET A 761 20.48 -7.17 5.91
N LEU A 762 21.70 -7.08 5.37
CA LEU A 762 21.98 -7.14 3.93
C LEU A 762 22.54 -8.53 3.60
N ALA A 763 21.92 -9.23 2.65
CA ALA A 763 22.33 -10.56 2.20
C ALA A 763 23.40 -10.44 1.09
N PHE A 764 24.57 -11.08 1.28
CA PHE A 764 25.56 -11.30 0.23
C PHE A 764 26.25 -12.68 0.37
N PHE A 765 26.55 -13.28 -0.79
CA PHE A 765 27.06 -14.65 -0.97
C PHE A 765 28.56 -14.77 -0.63
N PRO A 766 29.03 -15.92 -0.10
CA PRO A 766 30.45 -16.17 0.12
C PRO A 766 31.12 -16.73 -1.15
N SER A 767 32.33 -16.25 -1.46
CA SER A 767 33.27 -16.94 -2.36
C SER A 767 34.54 -17.28 -1.58
N VAL A 768 34.75 -18.58 -1.36
CA VAL A 768 35.95 -19.21 -0.80
C VAL A 768 37.14 -18.96 -1.73
N TYR A 769 38.27 -18.42 -1.26
CA TYR A 769 39.62 -18.77 -1.72
C TYR A 769 40.69 -18.25 -0.74
N LYS A 770 41.39 -19.18 -0.08
CA LYS A 770 42.69 -18.95 0.57
C LYS A 770 43.69 -18.49 -0.51
N ASN A 771 44.33 -17.32 -0.32
CA ASN A 771 45.37 -16.68 -1.16
C ASN A 771 44.94 -15.61 -2.21
N GLN A 772 44.23 -14.51 -1.85
CA GLN A 772 43.88 -13.44 -2.81
C GLN A 772 44.27 -11.98 -2.46
N PRO A 773 44.46 -11.12 -3.50
CA PRO A 773 44.70 -9.66 -3.44
C PRO A 773 43.77 -8.83 -2.55
N ILE A 774 42.63 -9.39 -2.14
CA ILE A 774 41.66 -8.72 -1.25
C ILE A 774 42.27 -8.49 0.13
N GLN A 775 43.04 -9.45 0.67
CA GLN A 775 43.72 -9.26 1.96
C GLN A 775 44.75 -8.13 1.86
N VAL A 776 45.56 -8.10 0.80
CA VAL A 776 46.53 -7.01 0.55
C VAL A 776 45.82 -5.67 0.36
N ALA A 777 44.70 -5.64 -0.36
CA ALA A 777 43.91 -4.42 -0.57
C ALA A 777 43.22 -3.95 0.72
N PHE A 778 42.78 -4.87 1.58
CA PHE A 778 42.19 -4.54 2.87
C PHE A 778 43.24 -4.06 3.87
N VAL A 779 44.39 -4.74 3.98
CA VAL A 779 45.54 -4.25 4.76
C VAL A 779 45.92 -2.85 4.30
N LYS A 780 46.04 -2.65 2.98
CA LYS A 780 46.32 -1.33 2.40
C LYS A 780 45.22 -0.32 2.74
N LEU A 781 43.95 -0.70 2.72
CA LEU A 781 42.83 0.15 3.11
C LEU A 781 42.92 0.57 4.58
N VAL A 782 43.20 -0.38 5.47
CA VAL A 782 43.44 -0.12 6.90
C VAL A 782 44.58 0.89 7.05
N PHE A 783 45.71 0.66 6.36
CA PHE A 783 46.84 1.60 6.33
C PHE A 783 46.48 2.97 5.75
N ASP A 784 45.66 3.04 4.69
CA ASP A 784 45.28 4.30 4.05
C ASP A 784 44.32 5.11 4.94
N LEU A 785 43.42 4.46 5.67
CA LEU A 785 42.45 5.10 6.56
C LEU A 785 43.06 5.50 7.92
N ILE A 786 43.82 4.60 8.52
CA ILE A 786 44.36 4.77 9.88
C ILE A 786 45.78 5.33 9.85
N GLY A 787 46.49 5.26 8.73
CA GLY A 787 47.90 5.64 8.65
C GLY A 787 48.83 4.69 9.41
N ASN A 788 50.12 5.02 9.45
CA ASN A 788 51.12 4.30 10.26
C ASN A 788 51.06 4.70 11.74
N ARG A 789 49.86 4.94 12.27
CA ARG A 789 49.69 5.35 13.67
C ARG A 789 49.97 4.14 14.58
N PRO A 790 50.84 4.27 15.58
CA PRO A 790 51.15 3.15 16.49
C PRO A 790 49.97 2.85 17.44
N MET A 791 49.05 3.80 17.64
CA MET A 791 47.93 3.65 18.57
C MET A 791 46.65 4.37 18.11
N ILE A 792 45.50 3.70 18.26
CA ILE A 792 44.15 4.25 18.09
C ILE A 792 43.45 4.23 19.45
N TYR A 793 42.80 5.33 19.80
CA TYR A 793 41.89 5.40 20.95
C TYR A 793 40.46 5.35 20.45
N THR A 794 39.66 4.39 20.92
CA THR A 794 38.23 4.32 20.61
C THR A 794 37.42 4.11 21.89
N LYS A 795 36.23 4.71 22.00
CA LYS A 795 35.32 4.34 23.10
C LYS A 795 34.80 2.92 22.88
N LYS A 796 34.48 2.57 21.64
CA LYS A 796 33.87 1.28 21.30
C LYS A 796 34.54 0.63 20.09
N LEU A 797 34.95 -0.63 20.26
CA LEU A 797 35.42 -1.50 19.20
C LEU A 797 34.38 -2.59 18.94
N GLU A 798 33.76 -2.59 17.77
CA GLU A 798 32.85 -3.66 17.36
C GLU A 798 33.56 -4.62 16.41
N LEU A 799 33.56 -5.91 16.76
CA LEU A 799 34.03 -6.99 15.92
C LEU A 799 32.79 -7.77 15.48
N LEU A 800 32.39 -7.63 14.22
CA LEU A 800 31.20 -8.28 13.69
C LEU A 800 31.62 -9.44 12.79
N SER A 801 31.01 -10.61 13.00
CA SER A 801 31.14 -11.75 12.10
C SER A 801 29.81 -11.91 11.36
N TYR A 802 29.89 -12.06 10.04
CA TYR A 802 28.71 -12.33 9.23
C TYR A 802 28.30 -13.80 9.39
N ILE A 803 27.00 -14.07 9.52
CA ILE A 803 26.40 -15.41 9.72
C ILE A 803 26.40 -16.23 8.41
N GLY A 804 27.48 -16.21 7.64
CA GLY A 804 27.57 -16.89 6.35
C GLY A 804 28.77 -17.81 6.27
N HIS A 805 28.53 -19.12 6.13
CA HIS A 805 29.34 -20.27 5.69
C HIS A 805 30.89 -20.31 5.87
N LEU A 806 31.54 -19.37 6.55
CA LEU A 806 32.98 -19.39 6.79
C LEU A 806 33.32 -20.47 7.82
N THR A 807 34.40 -21.19 7.54
CA THR A 807 34.98 -22.13 8.50
C THR A 807 35.62 -21.36 9.66
N ARG A 808 35.75 -22.03 10.82
CA ARG A 808 36.40 -21.47 12.01
C ARG A 808 37.82 -20.97 11.73
N GLU A 809 38.57 -21.69 10.89
CA GLU A 809 39.92 -21.29 10.47
C GLU A 809 39.93 -19.98 9.68
N GLU A 810 38.99 -19.78 8.75
CA GLU A 810 38.88 -18.57 7.93
C GLU A 810 38.53 -17.35 8.78
N MET A 811 37.64 -17.51 9.78
CA MET A 811 37.31 -16.44 10.73
C MET A 811 38.53 -16.05 11.59
N SER A 812 39.25 -17.05 12.11
CA SER A 812 40.49 -16.84 12.85
C SER A 812 41.56 -16.13 12.00
N GLU A 813 41.67 -16.45 10.71
CA GLU A 813 42.60 -15.79 9.79
C GLU A 813 42.33 -14.29 9.61
N MET A 814 41.09 -13.82 9.80
CA MET A 814 40.75 -12.40 9.64
C MET A 814 41.36 -11.48 10.70
N ILE A 815 41.69 -12.00 11.89
CA ILE A 815 42.36 -11.21 12.92
C ILE A 815 43.78 -10.81 12.50
N PHE A 816 44.42 -11.57 11.58
CA PHE A 816 45.76 -11.27 11.07
C PHE A 816 45.81 -10.07 10.12
N ILE A 817 44.68 -9.49 9.75
CA ILE A 817 44.64 -8.40 8.76
C ILE A 817 44.96 -7.03 9.40
N LEU A 818 44.99 -6.94 10.74
CA LEU A 818 45.46 -5.72 11.40
C LEU A 818 46.99 -5.58 11.27
N PRO A 819 47.51 -4.39 10.94
CA PRO A 819 48.94 -4.14 10.84
C PRO A 819 49.71 -4.59 12.09
N LEU A 820 50.78 -5.34 11.87
CA LEU A 820 51.75 -5.69 12.91
C LEU A 820 52.25 -4.41 13.60
N GLY A 821 52.02 -4.30 14.91
CA GLY A 821 52.41 -3.15 15.73
C GLY A 821 51.31 -2.13 15.99
N LEU A 822 50.14 -2.22 15.35
CA LEU A 822 49.00 -1.37 15.68
C LEU A 822 48.44 -1.73 17.07
N LYS A 823 48.33 -0.74 17.96
CA LYS A 823 47.63 -0.86 19.24
C LYS A 823 46.28 -0.14 19.21
N ILE A 824 45.22 -0.77 19.72
CA ILE A 824 43.88 -0.19 19.85
C ILE A 824 43.54 -0.17 21.33
N GLN A 825 43.45 1.03 21.90
CA GLN A 825 42.93 1.24 23.24
C GLN A 825 41.41 1.47 23.14
N ALA A 826 40.64 0.42 23.40
CA ALA A 826 39.18 0.48 23.50
C ALA A 826 38.73 0.60 24.97
N GLN A 827 37.62 1.29 25.24
CA GLN A 827 36.92 1.17 26.55
C GLN A 827 35.98 -0.03 26.55
N THR A 828 35.21 -0.19 25.48
CA THR A 828 34.27 -1.30 25.29
C THR A 828 34.60 -2.10 24.04
N ILE A 829 34.58 -3.43 24.15
CA ILE A 829 34.62 -4.34 23.00
C ILE A 829 33.28 -5.04 22.87
N LYS A 830 32.70 -5.04 21.67
CA LYS A 830 31.52 -5.83 21.34
C LYS A 830 31.84 -6.80 20.21
N ALA A 831 32.05 -8.06 20.56
CA ALA A 831 32.29 -9.15 19.63
C ALA A 831 30.97 -9.88 19.33
N LYS A 832 30.33 -9.56 18.20
CA LYS A 832 29.18 -10.34 17.71
C LYS A 832 29.66 -11.50 16.84
N TRP A 833 30.53 -12.32 17.41
CA TRP A 833 31.10 -13.49 16.76
C TRP A 833 30.49 -14.72 17.39
N ASN A 834 29.92 -15.61 16.58
CA ASN A 834 29.29 -16.82 17.10
C ASN A 834 30.33 -17.74 17.77
N GLU A 835 31.59 -17.77 17.31
CA GLU A 835 32.57 -18.71 17.87
C GLU A 835 33.95 -18.06 18.02
N LEU A 836 34.10 -17.13 18.97
CA LEU A 836 35.45 -16.74 19.41
C LEU A 836 36.15 -17.96 20.00
N SER A 837 37.37 -18.27 19.59
CA SER A 837 38.21 -19.24 20.28
C SER A 837 39.18 -18.54 21.24
N HIS A 838 39.79 -19.30 22.15
CA HIS A 838 40.84 -18.78 23.03
C HIS A 838 41.99 -18.18 22.20
N GLY A 839 42.36 -18.83 21.09
CA GLY A 839 43.40 -18.31 20.17
C GLY A 839 43.01 -17.01 19.46
N ASP A 840 41.71 -16.78 19.23
CA ASP A 840 41.24 -15.49 18.69
C ASP A 840 41.36 -14.38 19.74
N LEU A 841 41.07 -14.70 21.01
CA LEU A 841 41.25 -13.77 22.12
C LEU A 841 42.73 -13.45 22.37
N ASP A 842 43.63 -14.41 22.23
CA ASP A 842 45.08 -14.18 22.30
C ASP A 842 45.52 -13.20 21.20
N ARG A 843 44.98 -13.35 19.99
CA ARG A 843 45.25 -12.43 18.88
C ARG A 843 44.66 -11.05 19.10
N ILE A 844 43.45 -10.96 19.66
CA ILE A 844 42.87 -9.69 20.08
C ILE A 844 43.76 -9.01 21.12
N SER A 845 44.28 -9.77 22.10
CA SER A 845 45.22 -9.29 23.12
C SER A 845 46.44 -8.60 22.51
N ASN A 846 46.97 -9.17 21.42
CA ASN A 846 48.19 -8.67 20.79
C ASN A 846 48.06 -7.25 20.23
N PHE A 847 46.87 -6.81 19.84
CA PHE A 847 46.65 -5.43 19.38
C PHE A 847 45.90 -4.57 20.39
N LEU A 848 45.43 -5.08 21.53
CA LEU A 848 44.83 -4.21 22.55
C LEU A 848 45.87 -3.37 23.29
N GLY A 849 45.47 -2.15 23.64
CA GLY A 849 46.23 -1.27 24.54
C GLY A 849 46.27 -1.81 25.98
N PRO A 850 47.20 -1.32 26.81
CA PRO A 850 47.48 -1.89 28.14
C PRO A 850 46.41 -1.59 29.20
N LYS A 851 45.47 -0.66 28.98
CA LYS A 851 44.43 -0.39 29.98
C LYS A 851 43.33 -1.46 29.94
N PRO A 852 42.81 -1.90 31.10
CA PRO A 852 41.71 -2.86 31.16
C PRO A 852 40.43 -2.31 30.52
N LEU A 853 39.59 -3.21 30.02
CA LEU A 853 38.32 -2.87 29.39
C LEU A 853 37.26 -2.52 30.44
N GLU A 854 36.47 -1.49 30.17
CA GLU A 854 35.26 -1.18 30.96
C GLU A 854 34.18 -2.23 30.68
N GLU A 855 34.03 -2.68 29.43
CA GLU A 855 33.05 -3.69 29.05
C GLU A 855 33.57 -4.63 27.95
N PHE A 856 33.38 -5.93 28.13
CA PHE A 856 33.56 -6.94 27.09
C PHE A 856 32.22 -7.62 26.81
N SER A 857 31.73 -7.50 25.58
CA SER A 857 30.43 -7.99 25.15
C SER A 857 30.59 -9.06 24.08
N THR A 858 29.96 -10.22 24.25
CA THR A 858 30.14 -11.36 23.33
C THR A 858 28.94 -12.29 23.23
N GLN A 859 28.81 -13.01 22.11
CA GLN A 859 27.93 -14.17 21.94
C GLN A 859 28.76 -15.43 22.18
N LEU A 860 28.67 -16.04 23.36
CA LEU A 860 29.55 -17.17 23.70
C LEU A 860 28.99 -18.52 23.24
N TRP A 861 29.86 -19.30 22.60
CA TRP A 861 29.61 -20.70 22.26
C TRP A 861 30.59 -21.68 22.93
N GLY A 862 31.33 -21.24 23.96
CA GLY A 862 32.23 -22.10 24.72
C GLY A 862 32.71 -21.45 26.02
N PHE A 863 32.90 -22.27 27.07
CA PHE A 863 33.32 -21.80 28.40
C PHE A 863 34.80 -21.40 28.48
N GLU A 864 35.65 -21.97 27.63
CA GLU A 864 37.10 -21.74 27.66
C GLU A 864 37.47 -20.28 27.39
N ASN A 865 36.62 -19.54 26.68
CA ASN A 865 36.83 -18.12 26.40
C ASN A 865 36.64 -17.23 27.64
N LEU A 866 35.83 -17.66 28.60
CA LEU A 866 35.53 -16.90 29.81
C LEU A 866 36.73 -16.82 30.76
N THR A 867 37.62 -17.80 30.68
CA THR A 867 38.86 -17.82 31.48
C THR A 867 39.97 -16.98 30.87
N HIS A 868 39.78 -16.49 29.65
CA HIS A 868 40.80 -15.68 28.97
C HIS A 868 41.04 -14.35 29.73
N PRO A 869 42.30 -13.90 29.92
CA PRO A 869 42.62 -12.70 30.70
C PRO A 869 41.87 -11.43 30.26
N ILE A 870 41.67 -11.19 28.96
CA ILE A 870 40.90 -10.02 28.47
C ILE A 870 39.48 -10.02 29.01
N VAL A 871 38.82 -11.19 29.00
CA VAL A 871 37.43 -11.33 29.43
C VAL A 871 37.37 -11.21 30.95
N ARG A 872 38.26 -11.94 31.65
CA ARG A 872 38.34 -11.95 33.12
C ARG A 872 38.68 -10.57 33.71
N ASN A 873 39.54 -9.81 33.04
CA ASN A 873 40.00 -8.51 33.51
C ASN A 873 39.10 -7.35 33.07
N SER A 874 38.03 -7.62 32.30
CA SER A 874 37.05 -6.58 31.99
C SER A 874 36.26 -6.20 33.25
N GLN A 875 35.83 -4.95 33.36
CA GLN A 875 35.03 -4.54 34.53
C GLN A 875 33.61 -5.10 34.46
N LYS A 876 33.08 -5.29 33.25
CA LYS A 876 31.73 -5.81 32.97
C LYS A 876 31.73 -6.77 31.79
N LEU A 877 31.16 -7.96 31.98
CA LEU A 877 30.97 -8.96 30.95
C LEU A 877 29.51 -8.95 30.48
N VAL A 878 29.26 -8.61 29.23
CA VAL A 878 27.92 -8.67 28.63
C VAL A 878 27.79 -9.91 27.75
N LEU A 879 26.89 -10.82 28.11
CA LEU A 879 26.61 -12.01 27.32
C LEU A 879 25.33 -11.79 26.52
N HIS A 880 25.42 -11.97 25.20
CA HIS A 880 24.26 -11.97 24.31
C HIS A 880 23.71 -13.40 24.16
N SER A 881 22.38 -13.55 24.13
CA SER A 881 21.71 -14.85 24.02
C SER A 881 22.37 -15.80 23.02
N CYS A 882 22.95 -16.88 23.55
CA CYS A 882 23.43 -18.03 22.82
C CYS A 882 22.35 -19.12 22.82
N GLY A 883 22.27 -19.92 21.76
CA GLY A 883 21.31 -21.04 21.67
C GLY A 883 21.60 -22.20 22.64
N LEU A 884 22.66 -22.11 23.46
CA LEU A 884 23.12 -23.17 24.35
C LEU A 884 22.89 -22.83 25.82
N VAL A 885 22.67 -23.88 26.61
CA VAL A 885 22.56 -23.82 28.08
C VAL A 885 23.95 -23.48 28.65
N VAL A 886 24.18 -22.20 28.94
CA VAL A 886 25.35 -21.76 29.70
C VAL A 886 25.27 -22.35 31.11
N ASN A 887 26.31 -23.05 31.55
CA ASN A 887 26.50 -23.43 32.95
C ASN A 887 27.13 -22.23 33.68
N PRO A 888 26.36 -21.47 34.48
CA PRO A 888 26.89 -20.30 35.18
C PRO A 888 28.02 -20.63 36.16
N GLN A 889 28.18 -21.89 36.59
CA GLN A 889 29.27 -22.34 37.46
C GLN A 889 30.66 -22.08 36.89
N ARG A 890 30.78 -21.97 35.56
CA ARG A 890 32.06 -21.80 34.88
C ARG A 890 32.41 -20.34 34.61
N ILE A 891 31.54 -19.39 34.96
CA ILE A 891 31.77 -17.96 34.72
C ILE A 891 32.38 -17.31 35.96
N ASN A 892 33.71 -17.23 36.02
CA ASN A 892 34.40 -16.49 37.07
C ASN A 892 34.60 -15.03 36.65
N HIS A 893 33.53 -14.24 36.70
CA HIS A 893 33.55 -12.81 36.38
C HIS A 893 32.73 -12.03 37.40
N ARG A 894 33.25 -10.89 37.88
CA ARG A 894 32.62 -10.14 38.97
C ARG A 894 31.30 -9.50 38.59
N ASN A 895 31.20 -8.90 37.40
CA ASN A 895 29.97 -8.25 36.95
C ASN A 895 29.49 -8.85 35.62
N ILE A 896 28.40 -9.61 35.64
CA ILE A 896 27.85 -10.29 34.46
C ILE A 896 26.50 -9.66 34.11
N HIS A 897 26.30 -9.38 32.84
CA HIS A 897 25.06 -8.84 32.31
C HIS A 897 24.55 -9.68 31.14
N LEU A 898 23.35 -10.25 31.24
CA LEU A 898 22.72 -11.03 30.19
C LEU A 898 21.80 -10.16 29.33
N THR A 899 21.93 -10.19 28.01
CA THR A 899 21.05 -9.43 27.11
C THR A 899 20.49 -10.30 26.00
N ASN A 900 19.25 -10.01 25.60
CA ASN A 900 18.47 -10.76 24.60
C ASN A 900 18.11 -12.21 24.97
N PHE A 901 18.20 -12.62 26.23
CA PHE A 901 17.81 -13.98 26.63
C PHE A 901 16.28 -14.11 26.67
N GLY A 902 15.77 -15.23 26.15
CA GLY A 902 14.37 -15.61 26.37
C GLY A 902 14.09 -15.84 27.85
N ARG A 903 12.87 -15.55 28.30
CA ARG A 903 12.44 -15.62 29.70
C ARG A 903 12.93 -16.88 30.41
N GLN A 904 12.67 -18.06 29.86
CA GLN A 904 13.05 -19.33 30.49
C GLN A 904 14.57 -19.47 30.66
N ASN A 905 15.35 -19.07 29.66
CA ASN A 905 16.80 -19.19 29.71
C ASN A 905 17.41 -18.20 30.72
N PHE A 906 16.90 -16.97 30.76
CA PHE A 906 17.32 -15.99 31.77
C PHE A 906 17.05 -16.50 33.19
N LEU A 907 15.86 -17.04 33.45
CA LEU A 907 15.50 -17.61 34.75
C LEU A 907 16.34 -18.83 35.12
N ASN A 908 16.59 -19.72 34.16
CA ASN A 908 17.44 -20.89 34.36
C ASN A 908 18.87 -20.47 34.74
N HIS A 909 19.41 -19.43 34.09
CA HIS A 909 20.74 -18.91 34.41
C HIS A 909 20.78 -18.23 35.78
N MET A 910 19.77 -17.43 36.14
CA MET A 910 19.68 -16.85 37.49
C MET A 910 19.59 -17.94 38.57
N ASN A 911 18.75 -18.96 38.37
CA ASN A 911 18.59 -20.04 39.34
C ASN A 911 19.89 -20.82 39.53
N ALA A 912 20.56 -21.15 38.42
CA ALA A 912 21.84 -21.83 38.48
C ALA A 912 22.95 -20.93 39.03
N TRP A 913 22.88 -19.61 38.87
CA TRP A 913 23.78 -18.63 39.51
C TRP A 913 23.58 -18.58 41.04
N ILE A 914 22.33 -18.53 41.50
CA ILE A 914 21.94 -18.49 42.92
C ILE A 914 22.32 -19.79 43.64
N ALA A 915 22.20 -20.93 42.97
CA ALA A 915 22.51 -22.24 43.55
C ALA A 915 24.02 -22.44 43.83
N ASN A 916 24.88 -21.60 43.26
CA ASN A 916 26.32 -21.70 43.48
C ASN A 916 26.75 -20.83 44.67
N VAL A 917 27.72 -21.31 45.44
CA VAL A 917 28.39 -20.50 46.47
C VAL A 917 29.27 -19.47 45.76
N GLN A 918 28.69 -18.31 45.48
CA GLN A 918 29.37 -17.18 44.83
C GLN A 918 30.38 -16.54 45.80
N GLU A 919 31.50 -16.06 45.27
CA GLU A 919 32.38 -15.19 46.05
C GLU A 919 31.69 -13.85 46.35
N VAL A 920 31.99 -13.26 47.50
CA VAL A 920 31.40 -11.98 47.93
C VAL A 920 31.74 -10.89 46.92
N GLY A 921 30.71 -10.20 46.41
CA GLY A 921 30.86 -9.04 45.54
C GLY A 921 30.71 -9.30 44.04
N MET A 922 30.14 -10.45 43.65
CA MET A 922 29.69 -10.69 42.27
C MET A 922 28.27 -10.16 42.01
N GLU A 923 28.05 -9.55 40.84
CA GLU A 923 26.79 -8.95 40.39
C GLU A 923 26.31 -9.63 39.10
N PHE A 924 25.01 -9.93 39.05
CA PHE A 924 24.35 -10.53 37.89
C PHE A 924 23.12 -9.69 37.52
N SER A 925 23.08 -9.17 36.30
CA SER A 925 21.98 -8.37 35.77
C SER A 925 21.56 -8.83 34.38
N GLY A 926 20.43 -8.37 33.86
CA GLY A 926 20.09 -8.62 32.45
C GLY A 926 18.76 -8.09 31.96
N HIS A 927 18.58 -8.13 30.64
CA HIS A 927 17.37 -7.74 29.92
C HIS A 927 16.64 -8.99 29.38
N ILE A 928 15.38 -9.13 29.76
CA ILE A 928 14.47 -10.15 29.21
C ILE A 928 14.01 -9.67 27.83
N LYS A 929 14.19 -10.51 26.81
CA LYS A 929 13.75 -10.20 25.44
C LYS A 929 12.22 -10.17 25.39
N THR A 930 11.64 -9.00 25.13
CA THR A 930 10.22 -8.88 24.77
C THR A 930 10.01 -9.37 23.33
N PRO A 931 8.90 -10.06 23.01
CA PRO A 931 8.58 -10.40 21.64
C PRO A 931 8.41 -9.12 20.79
N PRO A 932 8.75 -9.13 19.48
CA PRO A 932 8.63 -7.95 18.61
C PRO A 932 7.16 -7.51 18.46
N GLU A 933 6.90 -6.19 18.39
CA GLU A 933 5.56 -5.53 18.33
C GLU A 933 4.55 -6.19 17.36
N GLU A 934 5.02 -6.76 16.26
CA GLU A 934 4.19 -7.40 15.25
C GLU A 934 3.49 -8.69 15.75
N PHE A 935 4.02 -9.34 16.78
CA PHE A 935 3.39 -10.51 17.41
C PHE A 935 2.30 -10.15 18.44
N TRP A 936 2.23 -8.88 18.89
CA TRP A 936 1.40 -8.45 20.01
C TRP A 936 -0.10 -8.45 19.69
N TRP A 937 -0.48 -8.33 18.42
CA TRP A 937 -1.88 -8.38 18.03
C TRP A 937 -2.48 -9.79 18.09
N SER A 938 -1.64 -10.84 18.09
CA SER A 938 -2.09 -12.24 18.11
C SER A 938 -2.19 -12.83 19.52
N LEU A 939 -1.51 -12.23 20.50
CA LEU A 939 -1.47 -12.64 21.89
C LEU A 939 -1.69 -11.40 22.74
N LYS A 940 -2.91 -11.23 23.22
CA LYS A 940 -3.32 -10.16 24.15
C LYS A 940 -2.74 -10.42 25.55
N TYR A 941 -1.42 -10.56 25.62
CA TYR A 941 -0.67 -10.76 26.86
C TYR A 941 -0.45 -9.39 27.52
N ASP A 942 -0.96 -9.24 28.74
CA ASP A 942 -0.86 -8.01 29.52
C ASP A 942 0.53 -7.90 30.14
N ILE A 943 1.26 -6.80 29.90
CA ILE A 943 2.58 -6.53 30.50
C ILE A 943 2.48 -6.58 32.04
N ASP A 944 1.31 -6.22 32.57
CA ASP A 944 1.00 -6.25 33.99
C ASP A 944 0.99 -7.68 34.57
N GLU A 945 0.53 -8.69 33.81
CA GLU A 945 0.60 -10.10 34.25
C GLU A 945 2.03 -10.62 34.28
N GLU A 946 2.88 -10.14 33.36
CA GLU A 946 4.30 -10.51 33.31
C GLU A 946 5.09 -9.93 34.49
N GLU A 947 4.84 -8.66 34.84
CA GLU A 947 5.43 -8.03 36.03
C GLU A 947 5.02 -8.74 37.32
N VAL A 948 3.74 -9.13 37.44
CA VAL A 948 3.23 -9.90 38.59
C VAL A 948 3.93 -11.24 38.72
N SER A 949 4.10 -11.99 37.63
CA SER A 949 4.75 -13.30 37.64
C SER A 949 6.24 -13.23 38.04
N ILE A 950 6.96 -12.19 37.62
CA ILE A 950 8.35 -11.96 38.03
C ILE A 950 8.43 -11.62 39.52
N LYS A 951 7.55 -10.73 40.01
CA LYS A 951 7.49 -10.36 41.43
C LYS A 951 7.17 -11.55 42.33
N GLU A 952 6.25 -12.41 41.93
CA GLU A 952 5.88 -13.62 42.67
C GLU A 952 7.05 -14.60 42.76
N MET A 953 7.79 -14.80 41.68
CA MET A 953 8.98 -15.65 41.68
C MET A 953 10.10 -15.11 42.55
N MET A 954 10.38 -13.80 42.50
CA MET A 954 11.35 -13.16 43.39
C MET A 954 10.95 -13.33 44.87
N TYR A 955 9.66 -13.27 45.17
CA TYR A 955 9.13 -13.50 46.52
C TYR A 955 9.31 -14.96 46.97
N LEU A 956 8.99 -15.95 46.12
CA LEU A 956 9.18 -17.37 46.43
C LEU A 956 10.66 -17.69 46.69
N LYS A 957 11.57 -17.18 45.86
CA LYS A 957 13.02 -17.39 46.06
C LYS A 957 13.53 -16.76 47.34
N LYS A 958 13.04 -15.58 47.70
CA LYS A 958 13.33 -14.95 49.00
C LYS A 958 12.91 -15.85 50.16
N CYS A 959 11.74 -16.49 50.08
CA CYS A 959 11.26 -17.43 51.09
C CYS A 959 12.15 -18.68 51.17
N GLU A 960 12.57 -19.24 50.03
CA GLU A 960 13.45 -20.42 49.98
C GLU A 960 14.86 -20.16 50.54
N SER A 961 15.43 -18.97 50.28
CA SER A 961 16.82 -18.66 50.65
C SER A 961 16.98 -17.96 52.00
N GLY A 962 15.89 -17.67 52.72
CA GLY A 962 15.90 -16.82 53.91
C GLY A 962 16.28 -15.35 53.64
N GLY A 963 16.07 -14.88 52.41
CA GLY A 963 16.49 -13.55 51.96
C GLY A 963 15.76 -12.40 52.67
N ARG A 964 16.43 -11.26 52.86
CA ARG A 964 15.82 -10.02 53.38
C ARG A 964 15.41 -9.10 52.23
N ARG A 965 14.32 -8.34 52.41
CA ARG A 965 13.96 -7.28 51.45
C ARG A 965 14.96 -6.14 51.62
N VAL A 966 15.66 -5.79 50.55
CA VAL A 966 16.55 -4.63 50.49
C VAL A 966 15.85 -3.48 49.77
N LYS A 967 16.27 -2.24 50.04
CA LYS A 967 15.85 -1.11 49.21
C LYS A 967 16.43 -1.30 47.80
N PRO A 968 15.74 -0.83 46.74
CA PRO A 968 16.31 -0.80 45.40
C PRO A 968 17.67 -0.09 45.43
N ASP A 969 18.64 -0.59 44.67
CA ASP A 969 19.82 0.20 44.32
C ASP A 969 19.36 1.37 43.44
N GLU A 970 19.96 2.56 43.60
CA GLU A 970 19.59 3.77 42.84
C GLU A 970 20.23 3.80 41.44
N ARG A 971 21.17 2.88 41.16
CA ARG A 971 21.80 2.65 39.86
C ARG A 971 20.91 1.85 38.93
#